data_AF-A0AAJ2VWC0-F1
#
_entry.id   AF-A0AAJ2VWC0-F1
#
_cell.length_a   1.000
_cell.length_b   1.000
_cell.length_c   1.000
_cell.angle_alpha   90.00
_cell.angle_beta   90.00
_cell.angle_gamma   90.00
#
_symmetry.space_group_name_H-M   'P 1'
#
loop_
_entity.id
_entity.type
_entity.pdbx_description
1 polymer ?
#
loop_
_entity_poly.entity_id
_entity_poly.type
_entity_poly.pdbx_seq_one_letter_code
_entity_poly.pdbx_strand_id
1 'polypeptide(L)'
;MKKIHTILILLFVTGSMLAQDRPQPKPGNSPVVNIKKPQTFVLANGMKVLIVENHKLPRVSFNLSLDNAPFTEGNKKGVDELTSSLIGNGTKKTPKETFNEEIDFYGANINFSSNGAFASSLSKYSGRVLELLAEGALQPNFTQVEFDKEKAKLIEGLKADEKSVPAIANRVVDVLAFGKNHPSGEFISEETLKNVTLADVEANYNNYFVPENAYLVVIGDIKFKETKAAVEKLFSGWKKQTAPKSTYPNPENVSKLQIDFVDVPNAVQSEITLVNTVNLKMSDPDFFPAVIANQILGGDFNSYLNMNLREKHAWTYGARSSIGSGKYVTTFKATSAVRNAVTDSAVVEFVKEIKRIRTDKVDPEVLKNVKAGYIGRFVMQVEKPQTVARYALNIETEKLPADFYEKYIQTVNNVTPEDIYRVANKYFLLDNIRIVIAGKGSEVIAGLEKTQIPLFFFDKYGNPVEKPVTKKELPAGITAKSVIDNYIKAIGGEKAVSAAKTLSMTGSTTIPQAPTPLSFVSKLDSKGKMMISLSMGTMALMKQVVNEKGAYIEQQGQRKNLEGADLAEMKASATPFEELQLSKRTDLKVDRIEAVNGNDAYVIKDGKTAYFYDVKSGLKVAESKVREQGGQSMTQITNFNDYKEVKGVKVPFNIVQNVGFELDIKMSDIKINEGVSDADFQ
;
A
#
# COMPACT_ATOMS: atom_id res chain seq x y z
N MET A 1 18.87 -16.84 66.88
CA MET A 1 18.21 -15.56 66.52
C MET A 1 18.23 -15.25 65.01
N LYS A 2 19.31 -15.52 64.25
CA LYS A 2 19.36 -15.21 62.80
C LYS A 2 18.32 -15.92 61.92
N LYS A 3 17.91 -17.17 62.22
CA LYS A 3 16.91 -17.92 61.43
C LYS A 3 15.46 -17.42 61.59
N ILE A 4 15.14 -16.73 62.69
CA ILE A 4 13.78 -16.21 62.93
C ILE A 4 13.54 -14.92 62.12
N HIS A 5 14.58 -14.10 61.95
CA HIS A 5 14.47 -12.86 61.18
C HIS A 5 14.33 -13.12 59.67
N THR A 6 14.95 -14.18 59.14
CA THR A 6 14.82 -14.55 57.72
C THR A 6 13.41 -15.06 57.38
N ILE A 7 12.76 -15.78 58.30
CA ILE A 7 11.37 -16.26 58.12
C ILE A 7 10.37 -15.09 58.21
N LEU A 8 10.59 -14.13 59.12
CA LEU A 8 9.76 -12.93 59.23
C LEU A 8 9.88 -12.00 58.01
N ILE A 9 11.08 -11.90 57.42
CA ILE A 9 11.29 -11.11 56.18
C ILE A 9 10.63 -11.81 54.98
N LEU A 10 10.67 -13.14 54.87
CA LEU A 10 9.95 -13.85 53.81
C LEU A 10 8.42 -13.70 53.93
N LEU A 11 7.88 -13.71 55.15
CA LEU A 11 6.44 -13.50 55.39
C LEU A 11 5.97 -12.07 55.07
N PHE A 12 6.80 -11.06 55.31
CA PHE A 12 6.50 -9.67 54.94
C PHE A 12 6.56 -9.42 53.42
N VAL A 13 7.39 -10.16 52.68
CA VAL A 13 7.44 -10.07 51.21
C VAL A 13 6.23 -10.77 50.56
N THR A 14 5.72 -11.86 51.15
CA THR A 14 4.50 -12.53 50.64
C THR A 14 3.20 -11.76 50.90
N GLY A 15 3.15 -10.90 51.92
CA GLY A 15 1.97 -10.06 52.21
C GLY A 15 1.76 -8.91 51.22
N SER A 16 2.81 -8.54 50.48
CA SER A 16 2.78 -7.45 49.48
C SER A 16 2.43 -7.93 48.07
N MET A 17 2.26 -9.25 47.86
CA MET A 17 1.99 -9.90 46.57
C MET A 17 0.56 -10.47 46.46
N LEU A 18 -0.36 -10.04 47.32
CA LEU A 18 -1.77 -10.08 46.93
C LEU A 18 -1.95 -9.00 45.88
N ALA A 19 -1.87 -9.40 44.60
CA ALA A 19 -2.40 -8.64 43.50
C ALA A 19 -3.75 -8.09 43.97
N GLN A 20 -3.87 -6.76 44.06
CA GLN A 20 -5.17 -6.13 44.26
C GLN A 20 -6.03 -6.62 43.10
N ASP A 21 -6.92 -7.56 43.39
CA ASP A 21 -8.06 -7.85 42.54
C ASP A 21 -8.86 -6.54 42.53
N ARG A 22 -8.54 -5.66 41.58
CA ARG A 22 -9.27 -4.43 41.35
C ARG A 22 -10.46 -4.88 40.52
N PRO A 23 -11.64 -5.11 41.13
CA PRO A 23 -12.80 -5.48 40.34
C PRO A 23 -12.96 -4.42 39.26
N GLN A 24 -13.09 -4.87 38.01
CA GLN A 24 -13.32 -3.98 36.89
C GLN A 24 -14.46 -3.03 37.28
N PRO A 25 -14.26 -1.70 37.22
CA PRO A 25 -15.29 -0.76 37.63
C PRO A 25 -16.58 -1.10 36.87
N LYS A 26 -17.68 -1.26 37.63
CA LYS A 26 -18.97 -1.56 37.03
C LYS A 26 -19.28 -0.47 36.01
N PRO A 27 -19.63 -0.82 34.75
CA PRO A 27 -20.00 0.18 33.75
C PRO A 27 -21.12 1.06 34.29
N GLY A 28 -20.93 2.38 34.25
CA GLY A 28 -22.01 3.33 34.54
C GLY A 28 -23.12 3.25 33.48
N ASN A 29 -24.19 4.03 33.68
CA ASN A 29 -25.23 4.17 32.68
C ASN A 29 -24.63 4.60 31.33
N SER A 30 -25.21 4.11 30.22
CA SER A 30 -24.76 4.53 28.88
C SER A 30 -24.82 6.06 28.78
N PRO A 31 -23.74 6.73 28.33
CA PRO A 31 -23.72 8.18 28.26
C PRO A 31 -24.76 8.66 27.25
N VAL A 32 -25.55 9.66 27.62
CA VAL A 32 -26.37 10.40 26.65
C VAL A 32 -25.44 11.42 26.00
N VAL A 33 -25.07 11.18 24.74
CA VAL A 33 -24.21 12.09 24.00
C VAL A 33 -25.06 13.26 23.49
N ASN A 34 -24.89 14.43 24.09
CA ASN A 34 -25.45 15.66 23.57
C ASN A 34 -24.53 16.22 22.47
N ILE A 35 -24.91 15.97 21.22
CA ILE A 35 -24.17 16.43 20.04
C ILE A 35 -24.58 17.88 19.78
N LYS A 36 -23.67 18.82 20.04
CA LYS A 36 -23.89 20.23 19.70
C LYS A 36 -24.25 20.36 18.23
N LYS A 37 -25.17 21.25 17.86
CA LYS A 37 -25.52 21.50 16.46
C LYS A 37 -24.65 22.64 15.91
N PRO A 38 -24.09 22.52 14.70
CA PRO A 38 -23.42 23.64 14.05
C PRO A 38 -24.44 24.75 13.74
N GLN A 39 -23.95 25.99 13.69
CA GLN A 39 -24.71 27.08 13.10
C GLN A 39 -24.60 26.96 11.58
N THR A 40 -25.71 27.08 10.86
CA THR A 40 -25.74 26.86 9.41
C THR A 40 -26.38 28.02 8.66
N PHE A 41 -25.97 28.21 7.41
CA PHE A 41 -26.62 29.12 6.47
C PHE A 41 -26.37 28.65 5.02
N VAL A 42 -27.14 29.19 4.08
CA VAL A 42 -27.08 28.85 2.65
C VAL A 42 -26.83 30.14 1.87
N LEU A 43 -25.88 30.12 0.95
CA LEU A 43 -25.64 31.23 0.03
C LEU A 43 -26.63 31.20 -1.15
N ALA A 44 -26.81 32.34 -1.82
CA ALA A 44 -27.70 32.44 -2.98
C ALA A 44 -27.35 31.49 -4.14
N ASN A 45 -26.09 31.06 -4.25
CA ASN A 45 -25.63 30.10 -5.24
C ASN A 45 -25.90 28.63 -4.87
N GLY A 46 -26.47 28.35 -3.69
CA GLY A 46 -26.81 27.01 -3.23
C GLY A 46 -25.79 26.38 -2.28
N MET A 47 -24.57 26.94 -2.16
CA MET A 47 -23.56 26.42 -1.25
C MET A 47 -24.04 26.49 0.20
N LYS A 48 -23.93 25.38 0.92
CA LYS A 48 -24.28 25.25 2.34
C LYS A 48 -23.05 25.45 3.21
N VAL A 49 -23.20 26.14 4.34
CA VAL A 49 -22.10 26.42 5.26
C VAL A 49 -22.47 25.95 6.66
N LEU A 50 -21.54 25.25 7.31
CA LEU A 50 -21.67 24.75 8.67
C LEU A 50 -20.52 25.31 9.51
N ILE A 51 -20.84 26.00 10.61
CA ILE A 51 -19.86 26.63 11.49
C ILE A 51 -19.95 26.03 12.89
N VAL A 52 -18.80 25.56 13.40
CA VAL A 52 -18.64 25.07 14.78
C VAL A 52 -17.59 25.91 15.50
N GLU A 53 -18.05 26.83 16.35
CA GLU A 53 -17.17 27.62 17.21
C GLU A 53 -16.51 26.74 18.28
N ASN A 54 -15.20 26.85 18.42
CA ASN A 54 -14.41 26.17 19.44
C ASN A 54 -13.17 26.98 19.83
N HIS A 55 -13.29 27.73 20.93
CA HIS A 55 -12.24 28.60 21.47
C HIS A 55 -11.20 27.88 22.35
N LYS A 56 -11.18 26.53 22.40
CA LYS A 56 -10.24 25.78 23.24
C LYS A 56 -8.78 25.93 22.80
N LEU A 57 -8.53 26.09 21.50
CA LEU A 57 -7.20 26.23 20.90
C LEU A 57 -7.24 27.30 19.82
N PRO A 58 -6.20 28.13 19.66
CA PRO A 58 -6.16 29.22 18.70
C PRO A 58 -5.88 28.72 17.28
N ARG A 59 -6.76 27.86 16.76
CA ARG A 59 -6.67 27.26 15.43
C ARG A 59 -8.03 27.19 14.76
N VAL A 60 -8.01 27.18 13.42
CA VAL A 60 -9.18 27.00 12.57
C VAL A 60 -8.90 26.00 11.46
N SER A 61 -9.94 25.31 11.02
CA SER A 61 -9.94 24.49 9.81
C SER A 61 -11.18 24.79 8.97
N PHE A 62 -10.99 24.74 7.65
CA PHE A 62 -11.99 24.93 6.62
C PHE A 62 -11.99 23.69 5.73
N ASN A 63 -13.14 23.11 5.48
CA ASN A 63 -13.29 21.96 4.60
C ASN A 63 -14.45 22.22 3.63
N LEU A 64 -14.10 22.54 2.39
CA LEU A 64 -15.01 22.59 1.26
C LEU A 64 -15.10 21.20 0.65
N SER A 65 -16.30 20.63 0.56
CA SER A 65 -16.54 19.32 -0.04
C SER A 65 -17.70 19.37 -1.02
N LEU A 66 -17.56 18.67 -2.14
CA LEU A 66 -18.57 18.54 -3.19
C LEU A 66 -19.21 17.16 -3.14
N ASP A 67 -20.50 17.10 -2.83
CA ASP A 67 -21.28 15.87 -2.73
C ASP A 67 -21.94 15.52 -4.08
N ASN A 68 -21.12 15.47 -5.13
CA ASN A 68 -21.57 15.17 -6.48
C ASN A 68 -21.76 13.67 -6.70
N ALA A 69 -22.63 13.33 -7.65
CA ALA A 69 -22.78 11.94 -8.05
C ALA A 69 -21.51 11.45 -8.79
N PRO A 70 -21.09 10.19 -8.59
CA PRO A 70 -20.01 9.59 -9.36
C PRO A 70 -20.29 9.65 -10.85
N PHE A 71 -19.23 9.79 -11.65
CA PHE A 71 -19.29 9.79 -13.10
C PHE A 71 -18.14 8.96 -13.68
N THR A 72 -18.31 8.53 -14.92
CA THR A 72 -17.29 7.78 -15.68
C THR A 72 -16.52 8.75 -16.58
N GLU A 73 -15.20 8.60 -16.62
CA GLU A 73 -14.30 9.37 -17.46
C GLU A 73 -14.10 8.74 -18.85
N GLY A 74 -14.52 7.48 -19.04
CA GLY A 74 -14.60 6.84 -20.36
C GLY A 74 -13.22 6.58 -20.98
N ASN A 75 -12.93 7.18 -22.13
CA ASN A 75 -11.61 7.06 -22.80
C ASN A 75 -10.57 8.07 -22.28
N LYS A 76 -10.97 8.93 -21.33
CA LYS A 76 -10.14 9.99 -20.72
C LYS A 76 -9.91 9.77 -19.22
N LYS A 77 -9.89 8.50 -18.76
CA LYS A 77 -9.60 8.15 -17.36
C LYS A 77 -8.30 8.81 -16.89
N GLY A 78 -8.39 9.55 -15.80
CA GLY A 78 -7.33 10.40 -15.25
C GLY A 78 -7.55 11.90 -15.47
N VAL A 79 -8.63 12.33 -16.15
CA VAL A 79 -8.99 13.75 -16.24
C VAL A 79 -9.36 14.31 -14.87
N ASP A 80 -10.05 13.55 -14.02
CA ASP A 80 -10.41 14.00 -12.67
C ASP A 80 -9.19 14.08 -11.75
N GLU A 81 -8.28 13.11 -11.85
CA GLU A 81 -7.01 13.09 -11.13
C GLU A 81 -6.08 14.24 -11.55
N LEU A 82 -6.00 14.52 -12.86
CA LEU A 82 -5.26 15.67 -13.39
C LEU A 82 -5.90 16.99 -12.96
N THR A 83 -7.23 17.06 -12.93
CA THR A 83 -7.95 18.23 -12.40
C THR A 83 -7.58 18.45 -10.94
N SER A 84 -7.64 17.40 -10.12
CA SER A 84 -7.24 17.45 -8.70
C SER A 84 -5.80 17.93 -8.51
N SER A 85 -4.87 17.38 -9.30
CA SER A 85 -3.45 17.72 -9.22
C SER A 85 -3.14 19.15 -9.66
N LEU A 86 -3.97 19.74 -10.52
CA LEU A 86 -3.76 21.08 -11.06
C LEU A 86 -4.47 22.18 -10.27
N ILE A 87 -5.55 21.88 -9.54
CA ILE A 87 -6.13 22.87 -8.63
C ILE A 87 -5.11 23.18 -7.53
N GLY A 88 -4.80 24.47 -7.34
CA GLY A 88 -3.80 24.91 -6.37
C GLY A 88 -2.38 25.07 -6.92
N ASN A 89 -2.10 24.71 -8.19
CA ASN A 89 -0.83 25.01 -8.86
C ASN A 89 -0.75 26.49 -9.34
N GLY A 90 -1.15 27.41 -8.46
CA GLY A 90 -1.32 28.83 -8.75
C GLY A 90 -2.76 29.21 -9.06
N THR A 91 -3.04 30.51 -9.00
CA THR A 91 -4.38 31.07 -9.24
C THR A 91 -4.32 32.11 -10.35
N LYS A 92 -5.47 32.49 -10.91
CA LYS A 92 -5.54 33.56 -11.92
C LYS A 92 -5.09 34.91 -11.39
N LYS A 93 -5.03 35.06 -10.05
CA LYS A 93 -4.71 36.31 -9.36
C LYS A 93 -3.30 36.32 -8.76
N THR A 94 -2.82 35.18 -8.29
CA THR A 94 -1.54 35.04 -7.57
C THR A 94 -0.69 33.95 -8.23
N PRO A 95 0.55 34.26 -8.66
CA PRO A 95 1.47 33.26 -9.17
C PRO A 95 1.75 32.14 -8.15
N LYS A 96 2.00 30.93 -8.63
CA LYS A 96 2.20 29.72 -7.82
C LYS A 96 3.20 29.91 -6.67
N GLU A 97 4.39 30.42 -6.96
CA GLU A 97 5.45 30.59 -5.94
C GLU A 97 5.02 31.55 -4.83
N THR A 98 4.47 32.71 -5.18
CA THR A 98 3.95 33.68 -4.20
C THR A 98 2.78 33.11 -3.40
N PHE A 99 1.89 32.36 -4.04
CA PHE A 99 0.77 31.70 -3.36
C PHE A 99 1.25 30.69 -2.31
N ASN A 100 2.26 29.89 -2.65
CA ASN A 100 2.85 28.90 -1.74
C ASN A 100 3.67 29.56 -0.62
N GLU A 101 4.48 30.58 -0.94
CA GLU A 101 5.22 31.37 0.06
C GLU A 101 4.29 32.01 1.10
N GLU A 102 3.12 32.49 0.69
CA GLU A 102 2.12 33.00 1.63
C GLU A 102 1.57 31.91 2.55
N ILE A 103 1.26 30.73 2.02
CA ILE A 103 0.79 29.58 2.82
C ILE A 103 1.85 29.23 3.89
N ASP A 104 3.11 29.13 3.48
CA ASP A 104 4.24 28.81 4.35
C ASP A 104 4.46 29.90 5.41
N PHE A 105 4.39 31.17 5.01
CA PHE A 105 4.54 32.31 5.92
C PHE A 105 3.51 32.29 7.06
N TYR A 106 2.27 31.86 6.78
CA TYR A 106 1.22 31.73 7.80
C TYR A 106 1.28 30.40 8.58
N GLY A 107 2.20 29.49 8.24
CA GLY A 107 2.24 28.13 8.76
C GLY A 107 0.92 27.39 8.52
N ALA A 108 0.26 27.70 7.41
CA ALA A 108 -1.02 27.12 7.04
C ALA A 108 -0.82 25.81 6.27
N ASN A 109 -1.81 24.95 6.29
CA ASN A 109 -1.86 23.79 5.40
C ASN A 109 -3.08 23.95 4.51
N ILE A 110 -2.89 24.02 3.20
CA ILE A 110 -3.97 24.11 2.21
C ILE A 110 -3.79 23.02 1.15
N ASN A 111 -4.86 22.31 0.84
CA ASN A 111 -4.89 21.28 -0.20
C ASN A 111 -6.17 21.43 -1.04
N PHE A 112 -6.09 21.05 -2.30
CA PHE A 112 -7.20 21.10 -3.23
C PHE A 112 -7.37 19.76 -3.94
N SER A 113 -8.57 19.53 -4.47
CA SER A 113 -8.93 18.36 -5.26
C SER A 113 -10.12 18.71 -6.17
N SER A 114 -10.43 17.85 -7.14
CA SER A 114 -11.63 17.94 -7.97
C SER A 114 -12.93 17.93 -7.15
N ASN A 115 -12.90 17.34 -5.95
CA ASN A 115 -14.05 17.18 -5.06
C ASN A 115 -14.08 18.16 -3.88
N GLY A 116 -13.18 19.16 -3.85
CA GLY A 116 -13.19 20.18 -2.80
C GLY A 116 -11.82 20.73 -2.42
N ALA A 117 -11.75 21.33 -1.23
CA ALA A 117 -10.54 21.97 -0.73
C ALA A 117 -10.51 21.96 0.81
N PHE A 118 -9.31 21.85 1.38
CA PHE A 118 -9.09 21.90 2.81
C PHE A 118 -8.07 22.98 3.15
N ALA A 119 -8.30 23.72 4.24
CA ALA A 119 -7.31 24.60 4.83
C ALA A 119 -7.30 24.52 6.35
N SER A 120 -6.15 24.75 6.97
CA SER A 120 -6.03 24.94 8.42
C SER A 120 -4.89 25.89 8.79
N SER A 121 -5.08 26.64 9.89
CA SER A 121 -4.10 27.62 10.37
C SER A 121 -4.34 28.00 11.84
N LEU A 122 -3.47 28.88 12.37
CA LEU A 122 -3.75 29.61 13.61
C LEU A 122 -4.91 30.62 13.41
N SER A 123 -5.69 30.89 14.46
CA SER A 123 -6.88 31.77 14.39
C SER A 123 -6.56 33.17 13.88
N LYS A 124 -5.41 33.74 14.29
CA LYS A 124 -4.97 35.08 13.89
C LYS A 124 -4.81 35.26 12.37
N TYR A 125 -4.64 34.16 11.63
CA TYR A 125 -4.48 34.16 10.17
C TYR A 125 -5.71 33.60 9.43
N SER A 126 -6.78 33.25 10.15
CA SER A 126 -7.98 32.61 9.63
C SER A 126 -8.61 33.34 8.44
N GLY A 127 -8.70 34.68 8.51
CA GLY A 127 -9.22 35.51 7.43
C GLY A 127 -8.41 35.36 6.14
N ARG A 128 -7.10 35.54 6.21
CA ARG A 128 -6.22 35.43 5.04
C ARG A 128 -6.17 34.01 4.47
N VAL A 129 -6.16 33.01 5.33
CA VAL A 129 -6.15 31.59 4.90
C VAL A 129 -7.47 31.20 4.23
N LEU A 130 -8.61 31.75 4.69
CA LEU A 130 -9.89 31.57 4.00
C LEU A 130 -9.91 32.27 2.63
N GLU A 131 -9.27 33.43 2.50
CA GLU A 131 -9.09 34.09 1.19
C GLU A 131 -8.27 33.22 0.24
N LEU A 132 -7.15 32.67 0.70
CA LEU A 132 -6.29 31.78 -0.11
C LEU A 132 -7.03 30.50 -0.52
N LEU A 133 -7.81 29.90 0.39
CA LEU A 133 -8.66 28.75 0.08
C LEU A 133 -9.68 29.09 -1.02
N ALA A 134 -10.40 30.20 -0.89
CA ALA A 134 -11.39 30.63 -1.88
C ALA A 134 -10.73 30.96 -3.22
N GLU A 135 -9.57 31.62 -3.21
CA GLU A 135 -8.84 31.98 -4.42
C GLU A 135 -8.34 30.73 -5.17
N GLY A 136 -7.71 29.78 -4.48
CA GLY A 136 -7.20 28.55 -5.08
C GLY A 136 -8.31 27.63 -5.57
N ALA A 137 -9.43 27.55 -4.83
CA ALA A 137 -10.56 26.69 -5.20
C ALA A 137 -11.39 27.26 -6.35
N LEU A 138 -11.64 28.57 -6.38
CA LEU A 138 -12.58 29.19 -7.32
C LEU A 138 -11.91 29.83 -8.54
N GLN A 139 -10.61 30.13 -8.45
CA GLN A 139 -9.86 30.79 -9.53
C GLN A 139 -8.55 30.05 -9.87
N PRO A 140 -8.57 28.72 -10.07
CA PRO A 140 -7.37 27.99 -10.46
C PRO A 140 -6.86 28.51 -11.82
N ASN A 141 -5.54 28.49 -11.98
CA ASN A 141 -4.89 28.82 -13.25
C ASN A 141 -4.34 27.54 -13.90
N PHE A 142 -5.10 26.99 -14.84
CA PHE A 142 -4.69 25.82 -15.60
C PHE A 142 -3.73 26.25 -16.72
N THR A 143 -2.49 25.78 -16.68
CA THR A 143 -1.48 26.11 -17.70
C THR A 143 -0.95 24.83 -18.34
N GLN A 144 -0.56 24.92 -19.61
CA GLN A 144 -0.01 23.77 -20.34
C GLN A 144 1.26 23.23 -19.68
N VAL A 145 2.12 24.11 -19.16
CA VAL A 145 3.38 23.74 -18.49
C VAL A 145 3.12 22.89 -17.25
N GLU A 146 2.19 23.29 -16.39
CA GLU A 146 1.87 22.52 -15.18
C GLU A 146 1.12 21.24 -15.52
N PHE A 147 0.24 21.27 -16.53
CA PHE A 147 -0.45 20.08 -17.04
C PHE A 147 0.54 19.01 -17.53
N ASP A 148 1.52 19.40 -18.35
CA ASP A 148 2.51 18.45 -18.88
C ASP A 148 3.36 17.84 -17.75
N LYS A 149 3.69 18.63 -16.71
CA LYS A 149 4.41 18.15 -15.52
C LYS A 149 3.59 17.14 -14.71
N GLU A 150 2.35 17.47 -14.35
CA GLU A 150 1.50 16.55 -13.56
C GLU A 150 1.14 15.29 -14.36
N LYS A 151 0.91 15.42 -15.68
CA LYS A 151 0.72 14.26 -16.57
C LYS A 151 1.94 13.35 -16.61
N ALA A 152 3.14 13.91 -16.73
CA ALA A 152 4.38 13.13 -16.68
C ALA A 152 4.56 12.43 -15.33
N LYS A 153 4.30 13.12 -14.22
CA LYS A 153 4.38 12.56 -12.86
C LYS A 153 3.38 11.41 -12.66
N LEU A 154 2.14 11.54 -13.14
CA LEU A 154 1.16 10.46 -13.10
C LEU A 154 1.62 9.25 -13.92
N ILE A 155 2.20 9.46 -15.11
CA ILE A 155 2.75 8.36 -15.93
C ILE A 155 3.89 7.64 -15.21
N GLU A 156 4.81 8.36 -14.56
CA GLU A 156 5.87 7.74 -13.76
C GLU A 156 5.31 6.99 -12.53
N GLY A 157 4.27 7.53 -11.88
CA GLY A 157 3.55 6.83 -10.81
C GLY A 157 2.94 5.51 -11.28
N LEU A 158 2.31 5.51 -12.45
CA LEU A 158 1.75 4.28 -13.04
C LEU A 158 2.83 3.22 -13.30
N LYS A 159 4.03 3.63 -13.75
CA LYS A 159 5.17 2.69 -13.95
C LYS A 159 5.61 2.04 -12.64
N ALA A 160 5.59 2.77 -11.53
CA ALA A 160 5.88 2.20 -10.21
C ALA A 160 4.78 1.21 -9.79
N ASP A 161 3.52 1.55 -10.02
CA ASP A 161 2.37 0.70 -9.70
C ASP A 161 2.30 -0.58 -10.55
N GLU A 162 2.87 -0.57 -11.77
CA GLU A 162 2.86 -1.74 -12.66
C GLU A 162 3.57 -2.97 -12.07
N LYS A 163 4.50 -2.78 -11.14
CA LYS A 163 5.24 -3.85 -10.46
C LYS A 163 4.77 -4.11 -9.03
N SER A 164 3.83 -3.31 -8.54
CA SER A 164 3.30 -3.38 -7.17
C SER A 164 2.17 -4.41 -7.09
N VAL A 165 2.41 -5.52 -6.39
CA VAL A 165 1.40 -6.57 -6.16
C VAL A 165 0.12 -5.99 -5.55
N PRO A 166 0.17 -5.14 -4.50
CA PRO A 166 -1.04 -4.53 -3.94
C PRO A 166 -1.78 -3.62 -4.93
N ALA A 167 -1.07 -2.84 -5.75
CA ALA A 167 -1.70 -1.96 -6.73
C ALA A 167 -2.41 -2.77 -7.83
N ILE A 168 -1.77 -3.84 -8.31
CA ILE A 168 -2.38 -4.79 -9.25
C ILE A 168 -3.62 -5.44 -8.64
N ALA A 169 -3.52 -5.95 -7.40
CA ALA A 169 -4.61 -6.59 -6.70
C ALA A 169 -5.82 -5.65 -6.55
N ASN A 170 -5.61 -4.44 -6.04
CA ASN A 170 -6.68 -3.45 -5.85
C ASN A 170 -7.37 -3.09 -7.17
N ARG A 171 -6.60 -2.84 -8.24
CA ARG A 171 -7.14 -2.57 -9.57
C ARG A 171 -8.04 -3.71 -10.06
N VAL A 172 -7.56 -4.95 -9.96
CA VAL A 172 -8.32 -6.11 -10.44
C VAL A 172 -9.55 -6.37 -9.56
N VAL A 173 -9.45 -6.19 -8.24
CA VAL A 173 -10.60 -6.25 -7.32
C VAL A 173 -11.70 -5.29 -7.76
N ASP A 174 -11.35 -4.03 -8.02
CA ASP A 174 -12.32 -2.99 -8.37
C ASP A 174 -12.92 -3.22 -9.77
N VAL A 175 -12.09 -3.63 -10.75
CA VAL A 175 -12.55 -4.01 -12.10
C VAL A 175 -13.52 -5.18 -12.06
N LEU A 176 -13.23 -6.23 -11.27
CA LEU A 176 -14.07 -7.43 -11.22
C LEU A 176 -15.32 -7.25 -10.34
N ALA A 177 -15.26 -6.36 -9.35
CA ALA A 177 -16.41 -6.03 -8.51
C ALA A 177 -17.39 -5.09 -9.22
N PHE A 178 -16.90 -4.08 -9.94
CA PHE A 178 -17.75 -3.03 -10.51
C PHE A 178 -17.90 -3.05 -12.04
N GLY A 179 -16.94 -3.64 -12.74
CA GLY A 179 -16.83 -3.57 -14.19
C GLY A 179 -16.13 -2.29 -14.68
N LYS A 180 -15.50 -2.36 -15.86
CA LYS A 180 -14.67 -1.28 -16.43
C LYS A 180 -15.44 -0.02 -16.85
N ASN A 181 -16.77 -0.09 -16.88
CA ASN A 181 -17.68 0.98 -17.30
C ASN A 181 -18.43 1.60 -16.11
N HIS A 182 -18.03 1.28 -14.88
CA HIS A 182 -18.56 1.86 -13.65
C HIS A 182 -17.48 2.77 -13.02
N PRO A 183 -17.82 3.93 -12.44
CA PRO A 183 -16.84 4.86 -11.88
C PRO A 183 -15.83 4.20 -10.93
N SER A 184 -16.33 3.35 -10.03
CA SER A 184 -15.50 2.58 -9.08
C SER A 184 -14.72 1.41 -9.68
N GLY A 185 -14.88 1.10 -10.97
CA GLY A 185 -14.12 0.06 -11.68
C GLY A 185 -13.25 0.63 -12.81
N GLU A 186 -13.29 1.95 -13.03
CA GLU A 186 -12.36 2.63 -13.93
C GLU A 186 -10.97 2.69 -13.30
N PHE A 187 -9.93 2.59 -14.13
CA PHE A 187 -8.55 2.77 -13.71
C PHE A 187 -7.78 3.55 -14.77
N ILE A 188 -6.81 4.32 -14.32
CA ILE A 188 -5.96 5.15 -15.17
C ILE A 188 -4.91 4.25 -15.85
N SER A 189 -4.68 4.44 -17.14
CA SER A 189 -3.56 3.85 -17.89
C SER A 189 -2.78 4.93 -18.62
N GLU A 190 -1.56 4.60 -19.07
CA GLU A 190 -0.78 5.51 -19.92
C GLU A 190 -1.55 5.87 -21.20
N GLU A 191 -2.32 4.93 -21.76
CA GLU A 191 -3.17 5.13 -22.92
C GLU A 191 -4.29 6.14 -22.64
N THR A 192 -5.02 6.00 -21.52
CA THR A 192 -6.11 6.94 -21.21
C THR A 192 -5.56 8.32 -20.89
N LEU A 193 -4.44 8.42 -20.18
CA LEU A 193 -3.79 9.70 -19.91
C LEU A 193 -3.34 10.40 -21.19
N LYS A 194 -2.81 9.67 -22.18
CA LYS A 194 -2.44 10.26 -23.48
C LYS A 194 -3.62 10.97 -24.15
N ASN A 195 -4.85 10.47 -23.97
CA ASN A 195 -6.07 11.07 -24.51
C ASN A 195 -6.56 12.32 -23.74
N VAL A 196 -6.07 12.57 -22.53
CA VAL A 196 -6.45 13.75 -21.76
C VAL A 196 -5.69 14.98 -22.28
N THR A 197 -6.42 16.08 -22.47
CA THR A 197 -5.89 17.40 -22.84
C THR A 197 -6.14 18.44 -21.73
N LEU A 198 -5.47 19.59 -21.78
CA LEU A 198 -5.73 20.70 -20.85
C LEU A 198 -7.18 21.18 -20.91
N ALA A 199 -7.77 21.23 -22.11
CA ALA A 199 -9.16 21.62 -22.29
C ALA A 199 -10.15 20.66 -21.60
N ASP A 200 -9.80 19.37 -21.50
CA ASP A 200 -10.60 18.39 -20.78
C ASP A 200 -10.57 18.62 -19.27
N VAL A 201 -9.42 19.01 -18.72
CA VAL A 201 -9.27 19.40 -17.32
C VAL A 201 -10.11 20.64 -17.01
N GLU A 202 -10.03 21.66 -17.87
CA GLU A 202 -10.84 22.87 -17.72
C GLU A 202 -12.34 22.55 -17.80
N ALA A 203 -12.75 21.69 -18.73
CA ALA A 203 -14.14 21.24 -18.85
C ALA A 203 -14.58 20.44 -17.62
N ASN A 204 -13.75 19.54 -17.10
CA ASN A 204 -14.05 18.75 -15.91
C ASN A 204 -14.26 19.66 -14.69
N TYR A 205 -13.33 20.59 -14.44
CA TYR A 205 -13.47 21.60 -13.37
C TYR A 205 -14.77 22.41 -13.54
N ASN A 206 -15.04 22.95 -14.73
CA ASN A 206 -16.22 23.78 -14.96
C ASN A 206 -17.56 23.02 -14.83
N ASN A 207 -17.56 21.71 -15.09
CA ASN A 207 -18.76 20.89 -15.03
C ASN A 207 -19.03 20.37 -13.61
N TYR A 208 -17.99 19.96 -12.88
CA TYR A 208 -18.15 19.25 -11.61
C TYR A 208 -17.77 20.10 -10.38
N PHE A 209 -16.91 21.11 -10.49
CA PHE A 209 -16.58 22.01 -9.39
C PHE A 209 -17.61 23.14 -9.23
N VAL A 210 -18.82 22.79 -8.79
CA VAL A 210 -20.01 23.67 -8.79
C VAL A 210 -20.69 23.77 -7.42
N PRO A 211 -21.39 24.88 -7.10
CA PRO A 211 -21.80 25.18 -5.73
C PRO A 211 -23.04 24.44 -5.22
N GLU A 212 -23.86 23.82 -6.08
CA GLU A 212 -25.17 23.29 -5.66
C GLU A 212 -25.06 22.19 -4.59
N ASN A 213 -24.07 21.30 -4.72
CA ASN A 213 -23.77 20.25 -3.75
C ASN A 213 -22.51 20.57 -2.93
N ALA A 214 -22.16 21.85 -2.80
CA ALA A 214 -20.99 22.29 -2.07
C ALA A 214 -21.32 22.56 -0.59
N TYR A 215 -20.48 22.02 0.28
CA TYR A 215 -20.56 22.19 1.73
C TYR A 215 -19.24 22.75 2.24
N LEU A 216 -19.29 23.94 2.85
CA LEU A 216 -18.15 24.51 3.56
C LEU A 216 -18.32 24.32 5.06
N VAL A 217 -17.45 23.51 5.66
CA VAL A 217 -17.40 23.26 7.10
C VAL A 217 -16.27 24.09 7.72
N VAL A 218 -16.61 24.98 8.65
CA VAL A 218 -15.65 25.85 9.36
C VAL A 218 -15.65 25.50 10.84
N ILE A 219 -14.46 25.23 11.40
CA ILE A 219 -14.33 24.72 12.77
C ILE A 219 -13.13 25.38 13.42
N GLY A 220 -13.31 25.99 14.60
CA GLY A 220 -12.18 26.52 15.36
C GLY A 220 -12.51 27.74 16.19
N ASP A 221 -11.45 28.43 16.61
CA ASP A 221 -11.53 29.66 17.38
C ASP A 221 -11.82 30.86 16.44
N ILE A 222 -13.11 31.03 16.17
CA ILE A 222 -13.71 32.00 15.24
C ILE A 222 -15.07 32.44 15.77
N LYS A 223 -15.60 33.55 15.26
CA LYS A 223 -16.96 34.01 15.58
C LYS A 223 -17.88 33.89 14.37
N PHE A 224 -19.07 33.34 14.56
CA PHE A 224 -20.03 33.10 13.48
C PHE A 224 -20.31 34.32 12.60
N LYS A 225 -20.59 35.48 13.20
CA LYS A 225 -20.94 36.69 12.43
C LYS A 225 -19.81 37.16 11.52
N GLU A 226 -18.57 37.13 12.02
CA GLU A 226 -17.37 37.56 11.27
C GLU A 226 -17.07 36.55 10.14
N THR A 227 -17.10 35.25 10.45
CA THR A 227 -16.87 34.18 9.47
C THR A 227 -17.96 34.14 8.39
N LYS A 228 -19.24 34.31 8.76
CA LYS A 228 -20.35 34.36 7.81
C LYS A 228 -20.16 35.48 6.79
N ALA A 229 -19.84 36.69 7.24
CA ALA A 229 -19.59 37.82 6.36
C ALA A 229 -18.39 37.57 5.43
N ALA A 230 -17.31 36.97 5.92
CA ALA A 230 -16.14 36.62 5.11
C ALA A 230 -16.49 35.57 4.04
N VAL A 231 -17.22 34.52 4.39
CA VAL A 231 -17.66 33.48 3.45
C VAL A 231 -18.61 34.05 2.39
N GLU A 232 -19.59 34.87 2.78
CA GLU A 232 -20.50 35.54 1.85
C GLU A 232 -19.74 36.41 0.84
N LYS A 233 -18.74 37.16 1.31
CA LYS A 233 -17.88 37.98 0.44
C LYS A 233 -17.09 37.14 -0.54
N LEU A 234 -16.47 36.04 -0.09
CA LEU A 234 -15.52 35.28 -0.89
C LEU A 234 -16.18 34.31 -1.87
N PHE A 235 -17.33 33.73 -1.52
CA PHE A 235 -17.97 32.68 -2.31
C PHE A 235 -19.22 33.14 -3.09
N SER A 236 -19.71 34.37 -2.88
CA SER A 236 -20.89 34.89 -3.61
C SER A 236 -20.70 34.97 -5.12
N GLY A 237 -19.46 35.16 -5.60
CA GLY A 237 -19.12 35.17 -7.02
C GLY A 237 -19.12 33.78 -7.68
N TRP A 238 -19.20 32.69 -6.91
CA TRP A 238 -19.21 31.34 -7.46
C TRP A 238 -20.57 31.05 -8.12
N LYS A 239 -20.56 30.98 -9.45
CA LYS A 239 -21.76 30.89 -10.29
C LYS A 239 -22.58 29.65 -9.96
N LYS A 240 -23.88 29.85 -9.71
CA LYS A 240 -24.84 28.75 -9.49
C LYS A 240 -24.87 27.82 -10.70
N GLN A 241 -24.61 26.54 -10.46
CA GLN A 241 -24.62 25.49 -11.48
C GLN A 241 -24.80 24.12 -10.81
N THR A 242 -25.36 23.18 -11.57
CA THR A 242 -25.58 21.78 -11.19
C THR A 242 -24.59 20.88 -11.92
N ALA A 243 -24.01 19.92 -11.22
CA ALA A 243 -23.10 18.95 -11.83
C ALA A 243 -23.88 18.00 -12.76
N PRO A 244 -23.32 17.60 -13.92
CA PRO A 244 -23.93 16.60 -14.78
C PRO A 244 -24.18 15.28 -14.04
N LYS A 245 -25.22 14.56 -14.45
CA LYS A 245 -25.49 13.20 -13.98
C LYS A 245 -25.02 12.21 -15.04
N SER A 246 -24.17 11.26 -14.65
CA SER A 246 -23.78 10.14 -15.50
C SER A 246 -24.64 8.91 -15.22
N THR A 247 -24.79 8.06 -16.24
CA THR A 247 -25.41 6.74 -16.13
C THR A 247 -24.34 5.68 -16.38
N TYR A 248 -24.29 4.67 -15.51
CA TYR A 248 -23.37 3.55 -15.63
C TYR A 248 -24.09 2.25 -15.27
N PRO A 249 -23.61 1.09 -15.76
CA PRO A 249 -24.20 -0.20 -15.43
C PRO A 249 -24.16 -0.45 -13.92
N ASN A 250 -25.20 -1.06 -13.38
CA ASN A 250 -25.14 -1.56 -12.01
C ASN A 250 -24.18 -2.74 -11.94
N PRO A 251 -23.32 -2.81 -10.91
CA PRO A 251 -22.39 -3.92 -10.78
C PRO A 251 -23.11 -5.21 -10.36
N GLU A 252 -22.67 -6.34 -10.90
CA GLU A 252 -23.24 -7.66 -10.63
C GLU A 252 -22.22 -8.60 -9.97
N ASN A 253 -22.69 -9.36 -8.98
CA ASN A 253 -21.89 -10.39 -8.35
C ASN A 253 -21.85 -11.66 -9.20
N VAL A 254 -20.84 -12.50 -8.98
CA VAL A 254 -20.73 -13.82 -9.61
C VAL A 254 -21.86 -14.75 -9.18
N SER A 255 -22.22 -15.69 -10.05
CA SER A 255 -23.29 -16.66 -9.75
C SER A 255 -22.90 -17.71 -8.71
N LYS A 256 -21.60 -17.92 -8.50
CA LYS A 256 -21.03 -18.88 -7.54
C LYS A 256 -19.69 -18.39 -6.98
N LEU A 257 -19.31 -18.88 -5.80
CA LEU A 257 -17.96 -18.74 -5.24
C LEU A 257 -16.91 -19.14 -6.29
N GLN A 258 -15.92 -18.27 -6.52
CA GLN A 258 -14.81 -18.53 -7.44
C GLN A 258 -13.53 -17.83 -7.00
N ILE A 259 -12.39 -18.34 -7.46
CA ILE A 259 -11.08 -17.70 -7.34
C ILE A 259 -10.73 -17.03 -8.67
N ASP A 260 -10.38 -15.76 -8.61
CA ASP A 260 -9.92 -14.93 -9.72
C ASP A 260 -8.44 -14.62 -9.51
N PHE A 261 -7.55 -15.33 -10.21
CA PHE A 261 -6.11 -15.29 -9.97
C PHE A 261 -5.38 -14.41 -10.99
N VAL A 262 -4.44 -13.60 -10.48
CA VAL A 262 -3.53 -12.75 -11.26
C VAL A 262 -2.10 -13.19 -10.97
N ASP A 263 -1.39 -13.64 -12.01
CA ASP A 263 0.02 -14.03 -11.87
C ASP A 263 0.92 -12.79 -11.79
N VAL A 264 1.65 -12.70 -10.68
CA VAL A 264 2.63 -11.65 -10.43
C VAL A 264 3.95 -12.34 -10.02
N PRO A 265 4.83 -12.66 -11.00
CA PRO A 265 6.00 -13.52 -10.77
C PRO A 265 6.98 -13.03 -9.70
N ASN A 266 7.07 -11.72 -9.48
CA ASN A 266 7.92 -11.09 -8.48
C ASN A 266 7.26 -11.00 -7.08
N ALA A 267 6.05 -11.52 -6.89
CA ALA A 267 5.34 -11.45 -5.63
C ALA A 267 5.94 -12.38 -4.57
N VAL A 268 6.43 -11.80 -3.47
CA VAL A 268 6.91 -12.56 -2.29
C VAL A 268 5.77 -12.94 -1.33
N GLN A 269 4.63 -12.28 -1.46
CA GLN A 269 3.40 -12.52 -0.73
C GLN A 269 2.22 -12.52 -1.69
N SER A 270 1.18 -13.27 -1.36
CA SER A 270 -0.09 -13.24 -2.08
C SER A 270 -1.04 -12.26 -1.42
N GLU A 271 -1.55 -11.32 -2.20
CA GLU A 271 -2.63 -10.42 -1.82
C GLU A 271 -3.96 -11.13 -2.06
N ILE A 272 -4.72 -11.41 -1.00
CA ILE A 272 -6.00 -12.12 -1.06
C ILE A 272 -7.10 -11.14 -0.69
N THR A 273 -8.12 -11.03 -1.55
CA THR A 273 -9.33 -10.23 -1.29
C THR A 273 -10.58 -11.01 -1.65
N LEU A 274 -11.45 -11.25 -0.67
CA LEU A 274 -12.80 -11.75 -0.89
C LEU A 274 -13.73 -10.55 -1.04
N VAL A 275 -14.44 -10.43 -2.16
CA VAL A 275 -15.25 -9.24 -2.50
C VAL A 275 -16.61 -9.58 -3.11
N ASN A 276 -17.65 -8.90 -2.63
CA ASN A 276 -18.96 -8.80 -3.28
C ASN A 276 -19.48 -7.37 -3.18
N THR A 277 -20.34 -6.98 -4.10
CA THR A 277 -21.03 -5.69 -4.04
C THR A 277 -22.11 -5.66 -2.96
N VAL A 278 -22.33 -4.48 -2.38
CA VAL A 278 -23.27 -4.23 -1.29
C VAL A 278 -24.03 -2.93 -1.56
N ASN A 279 -25.36 -3.01 -1.48
CA ASN A 279 -26.25 -1.86 -1.45
C ASN A 279 -26.80 -1.71 -0.03
N LEU A 280 -26.12 -0.91 0.78
CA LEU A 280 -26.46 -0.64 2.18
C LEU A 280 -26.39 0.88 2.40
N LYS A 281 -27.52 1.49 2.72
CA LYS A 281 -27.58 2.91 3.06
C LYS A 281 -27.44 3.10 4.55
N MET A 282 -26.92 4.25 4.97
CA MET A 282 -26.84 4.59 6.39
C MET A 282 -28.20 4.71 7.06
N SER A 283 -29.25 5.04 6.30
CA SER A 283 -30.64 5.11 6.77
C SER A 283 -31.34 3.76 6.83
N ASP A 284 -30.73 2.68 6.31
CA ASP A 284 -31.33 1.35 6.35
C ASP A 284 -31.30 0.80 7.80
N PRO A 285 -32.34 0.06 8.22
CA PRO A 285 -32.35 -0.58 9.54
C PRO A 285 -31.20 -1.58 9.73
N ASP A 286 -30.65 -2.09 8.63
CA ASP A 286 -29.55 -3.04 8.61
C ASP A 286 -28.17 -2.39 8.81
N PHE A 287 -28.06 -1.06 8.77
CA PHE A 287 -26.78 -0.36 8.82
C PHE A 287 -25.95 -0.75 10.06
N PHE A 288 -26.50 -0.54 11.26
CA PHE A 288 -25.79 -0.87 12.49
C PHE A 288 -25.54 -2.38 12.67
N PRO A 289 -26.53 -3.27 12.47
CA PRO A 289 -26.27 -4.70 12.47
C PRO A 289 -25.12 -5.10 11.54
N ALA A 290 -25.11 -4.61 10.30
CA ALA A 290 -24.10 -4.97 9.30
C ALA A 290 -22.70 -4.44 9.67
N VAL A 291 -22.60 -3.20 10.18
CA VAL A 291 -21.34 -2.64 10.67
C VAL A 291 -20.81 -3.45 11.85
N ILE A 292 -21.67 -3.82 12.82
CA ILE A 292 -21.26 -4.63 13.97
C ILE A 292 -20.88 -6.05 13.56
N ALA A 293 -21.60 -6.66 12.61
CA ALA A 293 -21.23 -7.95 12.02
C ALA A 293 -19.83 -7.89 11.39
N ASN A 294 -19.52 -6.80 10.67
CA ASN A 294 -18.19 -6.59 10.13
C ASN A 294 -17.12 -6.41 11.23
N GLN A 295 -17.42 -5.71 12.33
CA GLN A 295 -16.49 -5.58 13.46
C GLN A 295 -16.12 -6.95 14.05
N ILE A 296 -17.10 -7.85 14.20
CA ILE A 296 -16.90 -9.23 14.68
C ILE A 296 -16.05 -10.04 13.69
N LEU A 297 -16.35 -9.92 12.39
CA LEU A 297 -15.68 -10.71 11.35
C LEU A 297 -14.23 -10.29 11.12
N GLY A 298 -13.97 -8.99 10.91
CA GLY A 298 -12.63 -8.50 10.53
C GLY A 298 -12.37 -7.01 10.79
N GLY A 299 -13.31 -6.27 11.40
CA GLY A 299 -13.20 -4.83 11.61
C GLY A 299 -12.46 -4.41 12.89
N ASP A 300 -12.18 -5.35 13.80
CA ASP A 300 -11.41 -5.12 15.04
C ASP A 300 -10.21 -6.08 15.13
N PHE A 301 -9.26 -5.80 16.02
CA PHE A 301 -8.09 -6.65 16.23
C PHE A 301 -8.47 -8.04 16.74
N ASN A 302 -9.45 -8.14 17.65
CA ASN A 302 -9.96 -9.41 18.20
C ASN A 302 -11.02 -10.09 17.31
N SER A 303 -11.09 -9.72 16.04
CA SER A 303 -12.04 -10.27 15.07
C SER A 303 -11.71 -11.70 14.66
N TYR A 304 -12.71 -12.42 14.13
CA TYR A 304 -12.57 -13.82 13.71
C TYR A 304 -11.43 -14.02 12.70
N LEU A 305 -11.36 -13.18 11.66
CA LEU A 305 -10.32 -13.26 10.64
C LEU A 305 -8.93 -13.01 11.23
N ASN A 306 -8.77 -11.96 12.03
CA ASN A 306 -7.46 -11.60 12.56
C ASN A 306 -6.98 -12.64 13.60
N MET A 307 -7.85 -13.07 14.52
CA MET A 307 -7.52 -14.12 15.50
C MET A 307 -7.15 -15.45 14.83
N ASN A 308 -7.76 -15.75 13.68
CA ASN A 308 -7.46 -16.97 12.94
C ASN A 308 -6.16 -16.84 12.12
N LEU A 309 -6.07 -15.89 11.18
CA LEU A 309 -4.93 -15.84 10.26
C LEU A 309 -3.65 -15.29 10.91
N ARG A 310 -3.78 -14.32 11.83
CA ARG A 310 -2.65 -13.67 12.51
C ARG A 310 -2.26 -14.43 13.78
N GLU A 311 -3.14 -14.51 14.77
CA GLU A 311 -2.76 -15.06 16.08
C GLU A 311 -2.55 -16.56 16.06
N LYS A 312 -3.52 -17.30 15.51
CA LYS A 312 -3.47 -18.77 15.53
C LYS A 312 -2.44 -19.33 14.55
N HIS A 313 -2.35 -18.78 13.34
CA HIS A 313 -1.53 -19.34 12.27
C HIS A 313 -0.24 -18.56 11.95
N ALA A 314 -0.12 -17.29 12.37
CA ALA A 314 1.03 -16.44 12.05
C ALA A 314 1.37 -16.39 10.55
N TRP A 315 0.35 -16.34 9.69
CA TRP A 315 0.50 -16.30 8.23
C TRP A 315 0.61 -14.88 7.68
N THR A 316 0.07 -13.91 8.41
CA THR A 316 -0.02 -12.50 8.02
C THR A 316 0.32 -11.58 9.19
N TYR A 317 0.65 -10.33 8.88
CA TYR A 317 0.66 -9.23 9.85
C TYR A 317 -0.75 -8.86 10.32
N GLY A 318 -1.77 -9.04 9.47
CA GLY A 318 -3.16 -8.82 9.83
C GLY A 318 -4.14 -9.25 8.73
N ALA A 319 -5.32 -9.69 9.16
CA ALA A 319 -6.46 -9.95 8.28
C ALA A 319 -7.62 -9.05 8.71
N ARG A 320 -8.29 -8.42 7.74
CA ARG A 320 -9.29 -7.39 8.01
C ARG A 320 -10.52 -7.60 7.15
N SER A 321 -11.64 -7.00 7.55
CA SER A 321 -12.80 -6.84 6.68
C SER A 321 -13.44 -5.46 6.82
N SER A 322 -14.05 -5.01 5.73
CA SER A 322 -14.84 -3.79 5.67
C SER A 322 -16.15 -4.05 4.93
N ILE A 323 -17.20 -3.35 5.36
CA ILE A 323 -18.45 -3.24 4.62
C ILE A 323 -18.69 -1.77 4.32
N GLY A 324 -18.87 -1.45 3.04
CA GLY A 324 -19.24 -0.11 2.62
C GLY A 324 -20.72 0.20 2.90
N SER A 325 -21.01 1.49 3.02
CA SER A 325 -22.36 2.00 3.16
C SER A 325 -22.45 3.42 2.60
N GLY A 326 -23.56 3.77 1.96
CA GLY A 326 -23.81 5.12 1.45
C GLY A 326 -24.86 5.14 0.34
N LYS A 327 -24.91 6.24 -0.41
CA LYS A 327 -25.88 6.46 -1.50
C LYS A 327 -25.74 5.49 -2.67
N TYR A 328 -24.52 5.07 -2.95
CA TYR A 328 -24.15 4.28 -4.13
C TYR A 328 -23.76 2.87 -3.73
N VAL A 329 -23.74 1.97 -4.71
CA VAL A 329 -23.28 0.60 -4.48
C VAL A 329 -21.82 0.61 -4.04
N THR A 330 -21.52 -0.16 -3.00
CA THR A 330 -20.18 -0.30 -2.42
C THR A 330 -19.78 -1.78 -2.40
N THR A 331 -18.79 -2.16 -1.60
CA THR A 331 -18.35 -3.55 -1.45
C THR A 331 -18.31 -3.99 0.01
N PHE A 332 -18.57 -5.27 0.24
CA PHE A 332 -17.94 -6.00 1.33
C PHE A 332 -16.58 -6.53 0.84
N LYS A 333 -15.52 -6.32 1.62
CA LYS A 333 -14.17 -6.84 1.35
C LYS A 333 -13.61 -7.52 2.60
N ALA A 334 -13.01 -8.69 2.46
CA ALA A 334 -12.16 -9.32 3.47
C ALA A 334 -10.77 -9.57 2.88
N THR A 335 -9.73 -9.03 3.50
CA THR A 335 -8.40 -8.92 2.87
C THR A 335 -7.25 -9.30 3.80
N SER A 336 -6.19 -9.84 3.21
CA SER A 336 -4.89 -10.05 3.87
C SER A 336 -3.78 -10.32 2.85
N ALA A 337 -2.56 -9.91 3.20
CA ALA A 337 -1.34 -10.33 2.53
C ALA A 337 -0.72 -11.50 3.31
N VAL A 338 -0.46 -12.62 2.64
CA VAL A 338 0.10 -13.84 3.26
C VAL A 338 1.33 -14.33 2.50
N ARG A 339 2.19 -15.12 3.15
CA ARG A 339 3.30 -15.82 2.45
C ARG A 339 2.72 -16.74 1.36
N ASN A 340 3.37 -16.81 0.19
CA ASN A 340 2.90 -17.64 -0.93
C ASN A 340 2.64 -19.11 -0.53
N ALA A 341 3.48 -19.67 0.36
CA ALA A 341 3.39 -21.07 0.78
C ALA A 341 2.09 -21.44 1.54
N VAL A 342 1.31 -20.44 1.99
CA VAL A 342 0.09 -20.65 2.79
C VAL A 342 -1.14 -20.03 2.13
N THR A 343 -1.05 -19.62 0.86
CA THR A 343 -2.14 -18.93 0.14
C THR A 343 -3.41 -19.78 0.05
N ASP A 344 -3.29 -21.05 -0.29
CA ASP A 344 -4.42 -22.00 -0.36
C ASP A 344 -5.08 -22.21 1.01
N SER A 345 -4.26 -22.37 2.05
CA SER A 345 -4.71 -22.54 3.43
C SER A 345 -5.40 -21.28 3.96
N ALA A 346 -4.88 -20.10 3.63
CA ALA A 346 -5.49 -18.82 3.97
C ALA A 346 -6.85 -18.64 3.30
N VAL A 347 -7.00 -19.02 2.02
CA VAL A 347 -8.29 -19.01 1.30
C VAL A 347 -9.32 -19.88 2.03
N VAL A 348 -8.94 -21.08 2.44
CA VAL A 348 -9.83 -21.99 3.19
C VAL A 348 -10.26 -21.37 4.52
N GLU A 349 -9.35 -20.77 5.28
CA GLU A 349 -9.68 -20.15 6.57
C GLU A 349 -10.51 -18.86 6.41
N PHE A 350 -10.32 -18.06 5.35
CA PHE A 350 -11.23 -16.96 5.00
C PHE A 350 -12.66 -17.44 4.76
N VAL A 351 -12.82 -18.44 3.87
CA VAL A 351 -14.12 -19.04 3.55
C VAL A 351 -14.78 -19.58 4.81
N LYS A 352 -14.01 -20.21 5.69
CA LYS A 352 -14.49 -20.76 6.96
C LYS A 352 -15.00 -19.69 7.92
N GLU A 353 -14.27 -18.59 8.15
CA GLU A 353 -14.75 -17.55 9.09
C GLU A 353 -15.94 -16.76 8.53
N ILE A 354 -15.98 -16.51 7.21
CA ILE A 354 -17.18 -15.93 6.58
C ILE A 354 -18.36 -16.89 6.69
N LYS A 355 -18.15 -18.19 6.48
CA LYS A 355 -19.20 -19.20 6.66
C LYS A 355 -19.67 -19.23 8.12
N ARG A 356 -18.76 -19.22 9.08
CA ARG A 356 -19.06 -19.24 10.52
C ARG A 356 -20.01 -18.13 10.93
N ILE A 357 -19.73 -16.87 10.55
CA ILE A 357 -20.61 -15.75 10.92
C ILE A 357 -21.99 -15.82 10.22
N ARG A 358 -22.09 -16.55 9.10
CA ARG A 358 -23.37 -16.81 8.40
C ARG A 358 -24.14 -17.99 8.97
N THR A 359 -23.50 -18.96 9.63
CA THR A 359 -24.16 -20.19 10.11
C THR A 359 -24.39 -20.19 11.61
N ASP A 360 -23.47 -19.60 12.37
CA ASP A 360 -23.45 -19.70 13.82
C ASP A 360 -23.97 -18.39 14.42
N LYS A 361 -24.82 -18.48 15.44
CA LYS A 361 -25.18 -17.29 16.22
C LYS A 361 -23.96 -16.81 16.98
N VAL A 362 -23.69 -15.51 16.91
CA VAL A 362 -22.58 -14.89 17.63
C VAL A 362 -22.83 -15.00 19.14
N ASP A 363 -21.77 -15.38 19.86
CA ASP A 363 -21.78 -15.43 21.31
C ASP A 363 -22.22 -14.07 21.90
N PRO A 364 -23.24 -14.04 22.78
CA PRO A 364 -23.72 -12.80 23.38
C PRO A 364 -22.65 -11.96 24.08
N GLU A 365 -21.64 -12.58 24.70
CA GLU A 365 -20.54 -11.88 25.36
C GLU A 365 -19.58 -11.27 24.34
N VAL A 366 -19.30 -11.96 23.23
CA VAL A 366 -18.53 -11.38 22.10
C VAL A 366 -19.27 -10.17 21.53
N LEU A 367 -20.57 -10.30 21.27
CA LEU A 367 -21.39 -9.20 20.75
C LEU A 367 -21.40 -8.00 21.71
N LYS A 368 -21.58 -8.25 23.00
CA LYS A 368 -21.54 -7.22 24.04
C LYS A 368 -20.21 -6.47 24.06
N ASN A 369 -19.08 -7.19 23.98
CA ASN A 369 -17.75 -6.58 23.98
C ASN A 369 -17.49 -5.76 22.71
N VAL A 370 -17.90 -6.25 21.54
CA VAL A 370 -17.79 -5.49 20.28
C VAL A 370 -18.66 -4.24 20.32
N LYS A 371 -19.90 -4.33 20.79
CA LYS A 371 -20.79 -3.16 20.98
C LYS A 371 -20.17 -2.14 21.92
N ALA A 372 -19.64 -2.57 23.06
CA ALA A 372 -18.99 -1.69 24.02
C ALA A 372 -17.76 -0.98 23.41
N GLY A 373 -16.91 -1.70 22.68
CA GLY A 373 -15.77 -1.11 21.98
C GLY A 373 -16.19 -0.10 20.90
N TYR A 374 -17.21 -0.45 20.10
CA TYR A 374 -17.74 0.43 19.06
C TYR A 374 -18.36 1.72 19.63
N ILE A 375 -19.17 1.60 20.68
CA ILE A 375 -19.76 2.73 21.41
C ILE A 375 -18.67 3.58 22.07
N GLY A 376 -17.68 2.95 22.70
CA GLY A 376 -16.56 3.67 23.32
C GLY A 376 -15.81 4.54 22.32
N ARG A 377 -15.55 4.01 21.11
CA ARG A 377 -14.94 4.78 20.00
C ARG A 377 -15.84 5.95 19.58
N PHE A 378 -17.15 5.74 19.47
CA PHE A 378 -18.09 6.82 19.15
C PHE A 378 -18.05 7.94 20.20
N VAL A 379 -18.11 7.60 21.50
CA VAL A 379 -18.07 8.57 22.61
C VAL A 379 -16.77 9.39 22.62
N MET A 380 -15.61 8.75 22.37
CA MET A 380 -14.34 9.49 22.24
C MET A 380 -14.30 10.39 21.00
N GLN A 381 -14.98 10.00 19.91
CA GLN A 381 -14.97 10.79 18.68
C GLN A 381 -15.82 12.05 18.77
N VAL A 382 -16.99 12.01 19.44
CA VAL A 382 -17.91 13.15 19.56
C VAL A 382 -17.35 14.31 20.39
N GLU A 383 -16.31 14.08 21.18
CA GLU A 383 -15.57 15.16 21.86
C GLU A 383 -14.83 16.08 20.88
N LYS A 384 -14.57 15.61 19.65
CA LYS A 384 -13.91 16.38 18.60
C LYS A 384 -14.92 17.23 17.83
N PRO A 385 -14.74 18.56 17.75
CA PRO A 385 -15.63 19.44 16.96
C PRO A 385 -15.75 19.04 15.48
N GLN A 386 -14.69 18.46 14.90
CA GLN A 386 -14.68 17.91 13.54
C GLN A 386 -15.74 16.82 13.35
N THR A 387 -15.91 15.96 14.36
CA THR A 387 -16.91 14.89 14.33
C THR A 387 -18.32 15.46 14.31
N VAL A 388 -18.57 16.50 15.10
CA VAL A 388 -19.87 17.18 15.17
C VAL A 388 -20.28 17.74 13.81
N ALA A 389 -19.38 18.46 13.14
CA ALA A 389 -19.68 19.01 11.83
C ALA A 389 -19.85 17.92 10.77
N ARG A 390 -19.04 16.85 10.82
CA ARG A 390 -19.20 15.68 9.94
C ARG A 390 -20.55 15.00 10.13
N TYR A 391 -21.07 14.90 11.35
CA TYR A 391 -22.37 14.31 11.61
C TYR A 391 -23.51 15.16 11.05
N ALA A 392 -23.45 16.48 11.22
CA ALA A 392 -24.41 17.37 10.59
C ALA A 392 -24.34 17.31 9.05
N LEU A 393 -23.13 17.21 8.49
CA LEU A 393 -22.94 17.00 7.06
C LEU A 393 -23.56 15.67 6.61
N ASN A 394 -23.28 14.57 7.30
CA ASN A 394 -23.84 13.25 6.97
C ASN A 394 -25.38 13.22 7.06
N ILE A 395 -25.99 13.92 8.03
CA ILE A 395 -27.45 14.02 8.12
C ILE A 395 -28.01 14.61 6.82
N GLU A 396 -27.39 15.67 6.31
CA GLU A 396 -27.79 16.33 5.07
C GLU A 396 -27.49 15.48 3.84
N THR A 397 -26.25 15.01 3.68
CA THR A 397 -25.81 14.32 2.47
C THR A 397 -26.49 12.97 2.34
N GLU A 398 -26.52 12.16 3.39
CA GLU A 398 -27.12 10.81 3.40
C GLU A 398 -28.64 10.82 3.68
N LYS A 399 -29.25 12.01 3.82
CA LYS A 399 -30.68 12.20 4.11
C LYS A 399 -31.14 11.42 5.34
N LEU A 400 -30.36 11.52 6.43
CA LEU A 400 -30.64 10.81 7.67
C LEU A 400 -31.71 11.53 8.49
N PRO A 401 -32.43 10.81 9.38
CA PRO A 401 -33.22 11.45 10.42
C PRO A 401 -32.38 12.41 11.27
N ALA A 402 -32.96 13.54 11.67
CA ALA A 402 -32.26 14.55 12.47
C ALA A 402 -31.77 14.02 13.83
N ASP A 403 -32.43 12.98 14.36
CA ASP A 403 -32.12 12.30 15.61
C ASP A 403 -31.23 11.05 15.42
N PHE A 404 -30.72 10.79 14.21
CA PHE A 404 -29.93 9.59 13.88
C PHE A 404 -28.76 9.40 14.86
N TYR A 405 -27.98 10.47 15.10
CA TYR A 405 -26.84 10.40 16.00
C TYR A 405 -27.21 10.49 17.48
N GLU A 406 -28.38 11.05 17.82
CA GLU A 406 -28.92 11.06 19.18
C GLU A 406 -29.33 9.62 19.60
N LYS A 407 -29.93 8.87 18.67
CA LYS A 407 -30.32 7.45 18.86
C LYS A 407 -29.18 6.46 18.63
N TYR A 408 -28.00 6.90 18.20
CA TYR A 408 -26.89 6.03 17.78
C TYR A 408 -26.54 4.94 18.79
N ILE A 409 -26.32 5.33 20.04
CA ILE A 409 -25.94 4.41 21.13
C ILE A 409 -27.07 3.42 21.42
N GLN A 410 -28.32 3.90 21.44
CA GLN A 410 -29.50 3.06 21.65
C GLN A 410 -29.62 2.02 20.52
N THR A 411 -29.50 2.45 19.27
CA THR A 411 -29.62 1.57 18.10
C THR A 411 -28.52 0.50 18.10
N VAL A 412 -27.27 0.87 18.41
CA VAL A 412 -26.18 -0.11 18.53
C VAL A 412 -26.44 -1.09 19.68
N ASN A 413 -26.86 -0.61 20.86
CA ASN A 413 -27.16 -1.48 22.01
C ASN A 413 -28.27 -2.50 21.71
N ASN A 414 -29.25 -2.11 20.89
CA ASN A 414 -30.37 -2.95 20.49
C ASN A 414 -30.01 -4.05 19.48
N VAL A 415 -28.82 -4.03 18.88
CA VAL A 415 -28.38 -5.09 17.96
C VAL A 415 -28.28 -6.43 18.69
N THR A 416 -28.96 -7.45 18.16
CA THR A 416 -29.05 -8.81 18.71
C THR A 416 -28.19 -9.82 17.92
N PRO A 417 -27.86 -11.00 18.48
CA PRO A 417 -27.22 -12.07 17.72
C PRO A 417 -28.01 -12.51 16.47
N GLU A 418 -29.35 -12.46 16.54
CA GLU A 418 -30.25 -12.74 15.41
C GLU A 418 -30.09 -11.72 14.28
N ASP A 419 -29.93 -10.44 14.62
CA ASP A 419 -29.66 -9.39 13.63
C ASP A 419 -28.33 -9.65 12.92
N ILE A 420 -27.28 -10.01 13.67
CA ILE A 420 -25.96 -10.32 13.10
C ILE A 420 -26.04 -11.50 12.14
N TYR A 421 -26.69 -12.60 12.56
CA TYR A 421 -26.91 -13.77 11.70
C TYR A 421 -27.63 -13.39 10.41
N ARG A 422 -28.71 -12.61 10.50
CA ARG A 422 -29.52 -12.18 9.36
C ARG A 422 -28.72 -11.30 8.38
N VAL A 423 -28.01 -10.29 8.88
CA VAL A 423 -27.25 -9.38 8.00
C VAL A 423 -25.97 -10.02 7.46
N ALA A 424 -25.34 -10.94 8.18
CA ALA A 424 -24.24 -11.73 7.65
C ALA A 424 -24.68 -12.54 6.42
N ASN A 425 -25.86 -13.17 6.49
CA ASN A 425 -26.43 -13.89 5.34
C ASN A 425 -26.83 -12.97 4.19
N LYS A 426 -27.27 -11.74 4.48
CA LYS A 426 -27.72 -10.77 3.47
C LYS A 426 -26.57 -10.05 2.75
N TYR A 427 -25.46 -9.76 3.43
CA TYR A 427 -24.42 -8.87 2.90
C TYR A 427 -23.05 -9.55 2.67
N PHE A 428 -22.73 -10.61 3.40
CA PHE A 428 -21.48 -11.38 3.22
C PHE A 428 -21.77 -12.57 2.30
N LEU A 429 -21.89 -12.30 1.00
CA LEU A 429 -22.46 -13.22 0.02
C LEU A 429 -21.47 -14.30 -0.39
N LEU A 430 -21.04 -15.17 0.54
CA LEU A 430 -20.01 -16.19 0.31
C LEU A 430 -20.31 -17.09 -0.90
N ASP A 431 -21.59 -17.38 -1.16
CA ASP A 431 -21.99 -18.21 -2.31
C ASP A 431 -21.88 -17.46 -3.64
N ASN A 432 -21.74 -16.13 -3.63
CA ASN A 432 -21.65 -15.23 -4.78
C ASN A 432 -20.43 -14.30 -4.69
N ILE A 433 -19.38 -14.69 -3.97
CA ILE A 433 -18.19 -13.87 -3.71
C ILE A 433 -17.06 -14.22 -4.67
N ARG A 434 -16.29 -13.21 -5.07
CA ARG A 434 -15.02 -13.40 -5.77
C ARG A 434 -13.88 -13.48 -4.75
N ILE A 435 -13.00 -14.45 -4.89
CA ILE A 435 -11.71 -14.47 -4.19
C ILE A 435 -10.64 -14.02 -5.18
N VAL A 436 -10.32 -12.73 -5.18
CA VAL A 436 -9.27 -12.16 -6.04
C VAL A 436 -7.92 -12.38 -5.36
N ILE A 437 -6.98 -13.01 -6.08
CA ILE A 437 -5.64 -13.30 -5.57
C ILE A 437 -4.60 -12.80 -6.56
N ALA A 438 -3.73 -11.90 -6.12
CA ALA A 438 -2.52 -11.53 -6.85
C ALA A 438 -1.31 -12.14 -6.14
N GLY A 439 -0.54 -12.99 -6.82
CA GLY A 439 0.58 -13.68 -6.21
C GLY A 439 1.42 -14.42 -7.24
N LYS A 440 2.47 -15.10 -6.77
CA LYS A 440 3.40 -15.81 -7.66
C LYS A 440 2.81 -17.16 -8.09
N GLY A 441 2.30 -17.21 -9.31
CA GLY A 441 1.53 -18.34 -9.85
C GLY A 441 2.29 -19.67 -9.78
N SER A 442 3.60 -19.65 -10.01
CA SER A 442 4.46 -20.84 -9.92
C SER A 442 4.53 -21.47 -8.53
N GLU A 443 4.19 -20.74 -7.48
CA GLU A 443 4.17 -21.22 -6.10
C GLU A 443 2.76 -21.55 -5.59
N VAL A 444 1.73 -20.85 -6.08
CA VAL A 444 0.40 -20.87 -5.43
C VAL A 444 -0.69 -21.61 -6.21
N ILE A 445 -0.63 -21.65 -7.54
CA ILE A 445 -1.73 -22.16 -8.38
C ILE A 445 -2.05 -23.63 -8.04
N ALA A 446 -1.03 -24.47 -7.88
CA ALA A 446 -1.23 -25.89 -7.58
C ALA A 446 -1.86 -26.14 -6.20
N GLY A 447 -1.69 -25.22 -5.24
CA GLY A 447 -2.39 -25.27 -3.96
C GLY A 447 -3.85 -24.84 -4.10
N LEU A 448 -4.09 -23.75 -4.84
CA LEU A 448 -5.44 -23.23 -5.09
C LEU A 448 -6.34 -24.24 -5.81
N GLU A 449 -5.80 -25.01 -6.75
CA GLU A 449 -6.56 -26.08 -7.44
C GLU A 449 -7.08 -27.16 -6.49
N LYS A 450 -6.37 -27.41 -5.38
CA LYS A 450 -6.79 -28.40 -4.37
C LYS A 450 -7.95 -27.93 -3.51
N THR A 451 -8.25 -26.62 -3.50
CA THR A 451 -9.40 -26.07 -2.75
C THR A 451 -10.74 -26.48 -3.36
N GLN A 452 -10.75 -26.97 -4.61
CA GLN A 452 -11.95 -27.30 -5.39
C GLN A 452 -12.88 -26.11 -5.67
N ILE A 453 -12.42 -24.89 -5.40
CA ILE A 453 -13.11 -23.67 -5.82
C ILE A 453 -12.76 -23.42 -7.31
N PRO A 454 -13.73 -23.10 -8.19
CA PRO A 454 -13.45 -22.76 -9.58
C PRO A 454 -12.39 -21.66 -9.70
N LEU A 455 -11.33 -21.93 -10.46
CA LEU A 455 -10.17 -21.04 -10.62
C LEU A 455 -10.17 -20.44 -12.03
N PHE A 456 -10.22 -19.11 -12.11
CA PHE A 456 -10.14 -18.32 -13.32
C PHE A 456 -8.89 -17.43 -13.29
N PHE A 457 -8.38 -17.07 -14.46
CA PHE A 457 -7.13 -16.33 -14.59
C PHE A 457 -7.35 -14.99 -15.28
N PHE A 458 -6.68 -13.97 -14.77
CA PHE A 458 -6.78 -12.60 -15.25
C PHE A 458 -5.40 -11.97 -15.38
N ASP A 459 -5.26 -11.03 -16.33
CA ASP A 459 -4.09 -10.17 -16.40
C ASP A 459 -4.12 -9.07 -15.31
N LYS A 460 -3.06 -8.27 -15.22
CA LYS A 460 -2.94 -7.15 -14.27
C LYS A 460 -3.97 -6.00 -14.45
N TYR A 461 -4.83 -6.11 -15.47
CA TYR A 461 -5.88 -5.15 -15.82
C TYR A 461 -7.29 -5.77 -15.77
N GLY A 462 -7.42 -6.98 -15.22
CA GLY A 462 -8.69 -7.68 -15.04
C GLY A 462 -9.31 -8.21 -16.33
N ASN A 463 -8.52 -8.41 -17.40
CA ASN A 463 -8.98 -9.14 -18.58
C ASN A 463 -8.80 -10.65 -18.37
N PRO A 464 -9.77 -11.49 -18.76
CA PRO A 464 -9.60 -12.94 -18.72
C PRO A 464 -8.43 -13.40 -19.58
N VAL A 465 -7.64 -14.34 -19.06
CA VAL A 465 -6.53 -14.98 -19.77
C VAL A 465 -6.57 -16.49 -19.54
N GLU A 466 -5.79 -17.23 -20.34
CA GLU A 466 -5.57 -18.66 -20.08
C GLU A 466 -4.71 -18.87 -18.83
N LYS A 467 -4.72 -20.10 -18.30
CA LYS A 467 -3.89 -20.49 -17.16
C LYS A 467 -2.41 -20.16 -17.43
N PRO A 468 -1.74 -19.40 -16.55
CA PRO A 468 -0.32 -19.11 -16.68
C PRO A 468 0.51 -20.40 -16.76
N VAL A 469 1.48 -20.44 -17.67
CA VAL A 469 2.42 -21.56 -17.78
C VAL A 469 3.41 -21.48 -16.63
N THR A 470 3.07 -22.13 -15.51
CA THR A 470 3.85 -22.09 -14.26
C THR A 470 5.10 -22.96 -14.28
N LYS A 471 5.16 -23.94 -15.19
CA LYS A 471 6.31 -24.79 -15.45
C LYS A 471 6.43 -25.03 -16.95
N LYS A 472 7.33 -24.32 -17.62
CA LYS A 472 7.76 -24.69 -18.97
C LYS A 472 8.60 -25.95 -18.85
N GLU A 473 8.33 -26.96 -19.68
CA GLU A 473 9.15 -28.17 -19.72
C GLU A 473 10.60 -27.79 -20.07
N LEU A 474 11.55 -28.38 -19.36
CA LEU A 474 12.95 -28.20 -19.67
C LEU A 474 13.21 -28.85 -21.05
N PRO A 475 13.81 -28.13 -22.01
CA PRO A 475 14.20 -28.73 -23.28
C PRO A 475 15.08 -29.96 -23.03
N ALA A 476 14.83 -31.05 -23.77
CA ALA A 476 15.59 -32.28 -23.63
C ALA A 476 17.10 -32.01 -23.80
N GLY A 477 17.91 -32.46 -22.83
CA GLY A 477 19.37 -32.32 -22.85
C GLY A 477 19.93 -31.05 -22.19
N ILE A 478 19.08 -30.14 -21.68
CA ILE A 478 19.55 -28.99 -20.91
C ILE A 478 20.01 -29.44 -19.50
N THR A 479 21.25 -29.09 -19.15
CA THR A 479 21.87 -29.35 -17.85
C THR A 479 22.33 -28.03 -17.21
N ALA A 480 22.54 -28.02 -15.89
CA ALA A 480 23.09 -26.84 -15.21
C ALA A 480 24.44 -26.44 -15.81
N LYS A 481 25.28 -27.43 -16.12
CA LYS A 481 26.54 -27.24 -16.82
C LYS A 481 26.36 -26.54 -18.17
N SER A 482 25.46 -27.02 -19.02
CA SER A 482 25.25 -26.39 -20.34
C SER A 482 24.76 -24.95 -20.23
N VAL A 483 23.93 -24.63 -19.23
CA VAL A 483 23.43 -23.27 -19.01
C VAL A 483 24.57 -22.35 -18.55
N ILE A 484 25.39 -22.79 -17.59
CA ILE A 484 26.52 -22.01 -17.08
C ILE A 484 27.60 -21.85 -18.16
N ASP A 485 27.90 -22.89 -18.94
CA ASP A 485 28.85 -22.83 -20.05
C ASP A 485 28.37 -21.85 -21.14
N ASN A 486 27.05 -21.81 -21.42
CA ASN A 486 26.46 -20.83 -22.33
C ASN A 486 26.61 -19.39 -21.80
N TYR A 487 26.44 -19.18 -20.49
CA TYR A 487 26.72 -17.88 -19.88
C TYR A 487 28.18 -17.48 -20.04
N ILE A 488 29.12 -18.37 -19.68
CA ILE A 488 30.56 -18.13 -19.82
C ILE A 488 30.89 -17.76 -21.27
N LYS A 489 30.30 -18.46 -22.25
CA LYS A 489 30.43 -18.14 -23.68
C LYS A 489 29.85 -16.77 -24.02
N ALA A 490 28.64 -16.45 -23.54
CA ALA A 490 27.94 -15.19 -23.82
C ALA A 490 28.70 -13.96 -23.31
N ILE A 491 29.41 -14.10 -22.18
CA ILE A 491 30.18 -13.01 -21.60
C ILE A 491 31.61 -12.87 -22.16
N GLY A 492 32.11 -13.76 -23.02
CA GLY A 492 33.47 -13.62 -23.59
C GLY A 492 34.27 -14.91 -23.68
N GLY A 493 33.74 -16.02 -23.16
CA GLY A 493 34.33 -17.34 -23.22
C GLY A 493 35.32 -17.64 -22.10
N GLU A 494 35.55 -18.93 -21.85
CA GLU A 494 36.31 -19.44 -20.71
C GLU A 494 37.72 -18.84 -20.62
N LYS A 495 38.40 -18.65 -21.77
CA LYS A 495 39.74 -18.08 -21.83
C LYS A 495 39.79 -16.63 -21.34
N ALA A 496 38.84 -15.79 -21.76
CA ALA A 496 38.80 -14.38 -21.37
C ALA A 496 38.38 -14.23 -19.90
N VAL A 497 37.36 -14.98 -19.49
CA VAL A 497 36.83 -14.97 -18.12
C VAL A 497 37.87 -15.50 -17.13
N SER A 498 38.60 -16.57 -17.45
CA SER A 498 39.67 -17.11 -16.58
C SER A 498 40.91 -16.21 -16.50
N ALA A 499 41.12 -15.34 -17.50
CA ALA A 499 42.20 -14.37 -17.49
C ALA A 499 41.91 -13.13 -16.62
N ALA A 500 40.65 -12.92 -16.25
CA ALA A 500 40.23 -11.85 -15.33
C ALA A 500 40.51 -12.25 -13.88
N LYS A 501 41.72 -11.89 -13.40
CA LYS A 501 42.17 -12.16 -12.03
C LYS A 501 41.58 -11.18 -11.02
N THR A 502 41.34 -9.93 -11.43
CA THR A 502 40.70 -8.93 -10.56
C THR A 502 39.58 -8.19 -11.30
N LEU A 503 38.59 -7.75 -10.54
CA LEU A 503 37.46 -6.96 -11.02
C LEU A 503 37.20 -5.81 -10.04
N SER A 504 37.22 -4.58 -10.53
CA SER A 504 36.84 -3.37 -9.78
C SER A 504 35.64 -2.72 -10.45
N MET A 505 34.58 -2.49 -9.71
CA MET A 505 33.36 -1.83 -10.18
C MET A 505 33.09 -0.62 -9.30
N THR A 506 32.90 0.54 -9.92
CA THR A 506 32.54 1.79 -9.25
C THR A 506 31.26 2.31 -9.87
N GLY A 507 30.31 2.68 -9.03
CA GLY A 507 29.01 3.20 -9.46
C GLY A 507 28.37 4.10 -8.43
N SER A 508 27.15 4.53 -8.72
CA SER A 508 26.35 5.33 -7.81
C SER A 508 24.89 4.93 -7.83
N THR A 509 24.17 5.28 -6.77
CA THR A 509 22.73 5.05 -6.64
C THR A 509 22.09 6.17 -5.82
N THR A 510 20.81 6.44 -6.05
CA THR A 510 20.04 7.46 -5.33
C THR A 510 18.97 6.80 -4.51
N ILE A 511 18.85 7.16 -3.24
CA ILE A 511 17.73 6.72 -2.39
C ILE A 511 16.88 7.92 -1.98
N PRO A 512 15.53 7.80 -1.91
CA PRO A 512 14.65 8.95 -1.69
C PRO A 512 14.90 9.75 -0.39
N GLN A 513 15.52 9.11 0.61
CA GLN A 513 15.78 9.69 1.93
C GLN A 513 17.19 10.28 2.06
N ALA A 514 18.08 10.08 1.09
CA ALA A 514 19.44 10.60 1.14
C ALA A 514 19.53 11.95 0.40
N PRO A 515 20.20 12.95 0.98
CA PRO A 515 20.35 14.26 0.35
C PRO A 515 21.32 14.24 -0.85
N THR A 516 22.13 13.20 -1.00
CA THR A 516 23.11 13.04 -2.08
C THR A 516 23.18 11.58 -2.56
N PRO A 517 23.61 11.33 -3.82
CA PRO A 517 23.83 9.98 -4.32
C PRO A 517 24.87 9.23 -3.48
N LEU A 518 24.61 7.94 -3.25
CA LEU A 518 25.53 7.02 -2.60
C LEU A 518 26.54 6.49 -3.61
N SER A 519 27.78 6.35 -3.16
CA SER A 519 28.87 5.74 -3.93
C SER A 519 28.94 4.25 -3.65
N PHE A 520 28.98 3.45 -4.72
CA PHE A 520 29.14 2.00 -4.68
C PHE A 520 30.53 1.62 -5.20
N VAL A 521 31.25 0.80 -4.45
CA VAL A 521 32.54 0.22 -4.88
C VAL A 521 32.52 -1.27 -4.59
N SER A 522 32.86 -2.08 -5.58
CA SER A 522 33.09 -3.51 -5.45
C SER A 522 34.46 -3.87 -6.02
N LYS A 523 35.25 -4.64 -5.28
CA LYS A 523 36.56 -5.15 -5.70
C LYS A 523 36.67 -6.62 -5.38
N LEU A 524 37.11 -7.41 -6.35
CA LEU A 524 37.23 -8.86 -6.28
C LEU A 524 38.61 -9.31 -6.80
N ASP A 525 39.16 -10.35 -6.19
CA ASP A 525 40.39 -11.04 -6.60
C ASP A 525 40.12 -12.55 -6.68
N SER A 526 40.62 -13.19 -7.74
CA SER A 526 40.53 -14.65 -7.95
C SER A 526 41.18 -15.49 -6.85
N LYS A 527 41.96 -14.88 -5.95
CA LYS A 527 42.48 -15.47 -4.70
C LYS A 527 41.45 -15.56 -3.58
N GLY A 528 40.17 -15.22 -3.81
CA GLY A 528 39.14 -15.31 -2.78
C GLY A 528 39.01 -14.07 -1.91
N LYS A 529 39.42 -12.89 -2.40
CA LYS A 529 39.33 -11.61 -1.66
C LYS A 529 38.24 -10.74 -2.27
N MET A 530 37.47 -10.09 -1.41
CA MET A 530 36.33 -9.25 -1.79
C MET A 530 36.25 -8.02 -0.90
N MET A 531 35.92 -6.87 -1.48
CA MET A 531 35.44 -5.70 -0.75
C MET A 531 34.24 -5.12 -1.48
N ILE A 532 33.13 -4.93 -0.78
CA ILE A 532 31.96 -4.20 -1.28
C ILE A 532 31.66 -3.09 -0.29
N SER A 533 31.52 -1.85 -0.76
CA SER A 533 31.23 -0.68 0.07
C SER A 533 30.15 0.17 -0.56
N LEU A 534 29.21 0.61 0.28
CA LEU A 534 28.23 1.65 -0.04
C LEU A 534 28.46 2.81 0.92
N SER A 535 28.76 3.99 0.38
CA SER A 535 29.22 5.14 1.15
C SER A 535 28.45 6.42 0.81
N MET A 536 28.24 7.26 1.82
CA MET A 536 27.71 8.63 1.68
C MET A 536 28.84 9.60 1.99
N GLY A 537 29.41 10.21 0.94
CA GLY A 537 30.65 10.99 1.08
C GLY A 537 31.81 10.11 1.58
N THR A 538 32.48 10.53 2.66
CA THR A 538 33.59 9.79 3.27
C THR A 538 33.15 8.70 4.25
N MET A 539 31.85 8.61 4.57
CA MET A 539 31.31 7.68 5.55
C MET A 539 30.76 6.41 4.88
N ALA A 540 31.30 5.24 5.25
CA ALA A 540 30.75 3.96 4.81
C ALA A 540 29.47 3.63 5.58
N LEU A 541 28.36 3.46 4.88
CA LEU A 541 27.09 3.04 5.47
C LEU A 541 27.07 1.52 5.66
N MET A 542 27.60 0.82 4.67
CA MET A 542 27.76 -0.63 4.67
C MET A 542 29.10 -0.98 4.02
N LYS A 543 29.87 -1.85 4.66
CA LYS A 543 31.09 -2.42 4.10
C LYS A 543 31.09 -3.94 4.33
N GLN A 544 31.49 -4.69 3.33
CA GLN A 544 31.63 -6.14 3.38
C GLN A 544 33.03 -6.48 2.89
N VAL A 545 33.77 -7.30 3.64
CA VAL A 545 35.14 -7.67 3.30
C VAL A 545 35.36 -9.15 3.50
N VAL A 546 36.02 -9.78 2.53
CA VAL A 546 36.61 -11.12 2.62
C VAL A 546 38.10 -10.99 2.40
N ASN A 547 38.88 -11.51 3.34
CA ASN A 547 40.33 -11.58 3.24
C ASN A 547 40.84 -12.92 3.79
N GLU A 548 42.17 -13.05 3.83
CA GLU A 548 42.83 -14.28 4.29
C GLU A 548 42.49 -14.65 5.74
N LYS A 549 42.18 -13.65 6.59
CA LYS A 549 41.88 -13.85 8.02
C LYS A 549 40.42 -14.24 8.28
N GLY A 550 39.51 -13.98 7.34
CA GLY A 550 38.08 -14.24 7.51
C GLY A 550 37.22 -13.30 6.68
N ALA A 551 35.94 -13.19 7.05
CA ALA A 551 35.02 -12.25 6.45
C ALA A 551 34.30 -11.43 7.53
N TYR A 552 33.98 -10.17 7.22
CA TYR A 552 33.23 -9.31 8.11
C TYR A 552 32.27 -8.40 7.35
N ILE A 553 31.22 -7.99 8.04
CA ILE A 553 30.26 -6.98 7.60
C ILE A 553 30.32 -5.83 8.61
N GLU A 554 30.39 -4.62 8.12
CA GLU A 554 30.28 -3.39 8.90
C GLU A 554 29.03 -2.64 8.46
N GLN A 555 28.19 -2.25 9.42
CA GLN A 555 27.00 -1.44 9.20
C GLN A 555 26.98 -0.31 10.22
N GLN A 556 26.87 0.94 9.75
CA GLN A 556 26.88 2.14 10.61
C GLN A 556 28.04 2.15 11.63
N GLY A 557 29.24 1.69 11.20
CA GLY A 557 30.44 1.60 12.04
C GLY A 557 30.48 0.42 13.00
N GLN A 558 29.44 -0.42 13.07
CA GLN A 558 29.46 -1.67 13.84
C GLN A 558 29.93 -2.85 12.98
N ARG A 559 31.04 -3.46 13.38
CA ARG A 559 31.62 -4.62 12.71
C ARG A 559 31.13 -5.93 13.32
N LYS A 560 30.68 -6.84 12.46
CA LYS A 560 30.34 -8.24 12.77
C LYS A 560 31.19 -9.16 11.91
N ASN A 561 32.00 -10.01 12.55
CA ASN A 561 32.71 -11.08 11.85
C ASN A 561 31.74 -12.22 11.50
N LEU A 562 31.93 -12.85 10.35
CA LEU A 562 31.13 -14.00 9.91
C LEU A 562 31.83 -15.31 10.23
N GLU A 563 31.04 -16.33 10.57
CA GLU A 563 31.50 -17.67 10.93
C GLU A 563 30.61 -18.74 10.29
N GLY A 564 31.02 -20.00 10.35
CA GLY A 564 30.20 -21.14 9.90
C GLY A 564 29.81 -21.08 8.41
N ALA A 565 28.54 -21.39 8.13
CA ALA A 565 28.00 -21.46 6.77
C ALA A 565 28.05 -20.10 6.05
N ASP A 566 27.78 -19.00 6.76
CA ASP A 566 27.80 -17.65 6.19
C ASP A 566 29.22 -17.24 5.72
N LEU A 567 30.25 -17.64 6.48
CA LEU A 567 31.65 -17.43 6.08
C LEU A 567 32.01 -18.25 4.84
N ALA A 568 31.62 -19.52 4.81
CA ALA A 568 31.90 -20.41 3.68
C ALA A 568 31.25 -19.89 2.39
N GLU A 569 30.00 -19.43 2.49
CA GLU A 569 29.24 -18.90 1.36
C GLU A 569 29.83 -17.57 0.85
N MET A 570 30.17 -16.64 1.76
CA MET A 570 30.77 -15.36 1.36
C MET A 570 32.17 -15.54 0.76
N LYS A 571 32.93 -16.55 1.18
CA LYS A 571 34.20 -16.92 0.54
C LYS A 571 34.00 -17.53 -0.84
N ALA A 572 32.95 -18.34 -1.03
CA ALA A 572 32.66 -18.97 -2.32
C ALA A 572 32.33 -17.92 -3.41
N SER A 573 31.65 -16.83 -3.04
CA SER A 573 31.34 -15.72 -3.95
C SER A 573 32.46 -14.67 -4.10
N ALA A 574 33.57 -14.79 -3.36
CA ALA A 574 34.69 -13.85 -3.36
C ALA A 574 35.63 -14.00 -4.57
N THR A 575 35.07 -14.13 -5.77
CA THR A 575 35.82 -14.26 -7.03
C THR A 575 35.15 -13.43 -8.12
N PRO A 576 35.90 -12.89 -9.10
CA PRO A 576 35.33 -12.10 -10.20
C PRO A 576 34.19 -12.80 -10.97
N PHE A 577 34.31 -14.12 -11.16
CA PHE A 577 33.34 -14.93 -11.90
C PHE A 577 33.17 -16.29 -11.23
N GLU A 578 32.18 -16.40 -10.35
CA GLU A 578 31.86 -17.64 -9.62
C GLU A 578 31.40 -18.77 -10.54
N GLU A 579 30.90 -18.43 -11.72
CA GLU A 579 30.39 -19.38 -12.72
C GLU A 579 31.48 -20.35 -13.21
N LEU A 580 32.76 -19.97 -13.15
CA LEU A 580 33.88 -20.87 -13.45
C LEU A 580 34.01 -22.03 -12.44
N GLN A 581 33.55 -21.84 -11.21
CA GLN A 581 33.53 -22.89 -10.19
C GLN A 581 32.21 -23.67 -10.26
N LEU A 582 31.09 -22.98 -10.47
CA LEU A 582 29.78 -23.62 -10.61
C LEU A 582 29.74 -24.56 -11.83
N SER A 583 30.40 -24.23 -12.94
CA SER A 583 30.42 -25.07 -14.16
C SER A 583 31.14 -26.41 -13.98
N LYS A 584 31.94 -26.57 -12.91
CA LYS A 584 32.66 -27.80 -12.56
C LYS A 584 31.87 -28.71 -11.62
N ARG A 585 30.77 -28.20 -11.04
CA ARG A 585 29.91 -28.94 -10.12
C ARG A 585 28.93 -29.82 -10.88
N THR A 586 28.87 -31.10 -10.50
CA THR A 586 27.98 -32.10 -11.12
C THR A 586 26.67 -32.30 -10.36
N ASP A 587 26.56 -31.73 -9.15
CA ASP A 587 25.39 -31.82 -8.29
C ASP A 587 24.30 -30.78 -8.62
N LEU A 588 24.65 -29.74 -9.37
CA LEU A 588 23.71 -28.70 -9.79
C LEU A 588 22.77 -29.18 -10.90
N LYS A 589 21.49 -28.79 -10.80
CA LYS A 589 20.46 -29.08 -11.79
C LYS A 589 19.71 -27.81 -12.16
N VAL A 590 19.20 -27.75 -13.39
CA VAL A 590 18.21 -26.74 -13.75
C VAL A 590 16.90 -27.13 -13.07
N ASP A 591 16.42 -26.25 -12.21
CA ASP A 591 15.24 -26.47 -11.39
C ASP A 591 13.96 -26.23 -12.22
N ARG A 592 13.92 -25.12 -12.95
CA ARG A 592 12.76 -24.70 -13.76
C ARG A 592 13.16 -23.63 -14.79
N ILE A 593 12.23 -23.30 -15.67
CA ILE A 593 12.24 -22.05 -16.44
C ILE A 593 11.24 -21.10 -15.78
N GLU A 594 11.66 -19.87 -15.52
CA GLU A 594 10.83 -18.82 -14.91
C GLU A 594 10.95 -17.53 -15.72
N ALA A 595 9.85 -16.79 -15.85
CA ALA A 595 9.88 -15.48 -16.49
C ALA A 595 10.53 -14.45 -15.56
N VAL A 596 11.62 -13.84 -15.99
CA VAL A 596 12.34 -12.76 -15.30
C VAL A 596 12.42 -11.56 -16.23
N ASN A 597 11.91 -10.40 -15.78
CA ASN A 597 11.89 -9.16 -16.58
C ASN A 597 11.26 -9.32 -17.98
N GLY A 598 10.25 -10.18 -18.12
CA GLY A 598 9.54 -10.43 -19.38
C GLY A 598 10.22 -11.42 -20.33
N ASN A 599 11.37 -11.99 -19.96
CA ASN A 599 12.04 -13.05 -20.72
C ASN A 599 12.11 -14.35 -19.93
N ASP A 600 12.18 -15.48 -20.63
CA ASP A 600 12.37 -16.77 -19.98
C ASP A 600 13.81 -16.93 -19.50
N ALA A 601 13.99 -17.38 -18.26
CA ALA A 601 15.28 -17.68 -17.68
C ALA A 601 15.33 -19.09 -17.10
N TYR A 602 16.42 -19.81 -17.34
CA TYR A 602 16.75 -21.04 -16.64
C TYR A 602 17.14 -20.73 -15.20
N VAL A 603 16.50 -21.41 -14.25
CA VAL A 603 16.79 -21.27 -12.82
C VAL A 603 17.66 -22.43 -12.36
N ILE A 604 18.84 -22.13 -11.82
CA ILE A 604 19.73 -23.11 -11.18
C ILE A 604 19.75 -22.80 -9.69
N LYS A 605 19.38 -23.78 -8.86
CA LYS A 605 19.35 -23.62 -7.41
C LYS A 605 20.58 -24.26 -6.76
N ASP A 606 21.24 -23.51 -5.88
CA ASP A 606 22.36 -23.96 -5.05
C ASP A 606 22.11 -23.55 -3.59
N GLY A 607 21.62 -24.48 -2.77
CA GLY A 607 21.26 -24.21 -1.39
C GLY A 607 20.23 -23.08 -1.24
N LYS A 608 20.65 -21.96 -0.64
CA LYS A 608 19.84 -20.76 -0.40
C LYS A 608 19.85 -19.76 -1.57
N THR A 609 20.61 -20.04 -2.62
CA THR A 609 20.79 -19.17 -3.78
C THR A 609 20.14 -19.77 -5.01
N ALA A 610 19.54 -18.93 -5.85
CA ALA A 610 19.05 -19.29 -7.17
C ALA A 610 19.58 -18.31 -8.21
N TYR A 611 20.13 -18.85 -9.29
CA TYR A 611 20.72 -18.11 -10.40
C TYR A 611 19.78 -18.18 -11.61
N PHE A 612 19.52 -17.04 -12.24
CA PHE A 612 18.59 -16.92 -13.36
C PHE A 612 19.36 -16.52 -14.62
N TYR A 613 19.41 -17.42 -15.59
CA TYR A 613 20.11 -17.23 -16.87
C TYR A 613 19.11 -17.15 -18.02
N ASP A 614 19.09 -16.03 -18.73
CA ASP A 614 18.16 -15.79 -19.83
C ASP A 614 18.32 -16.84 -20.95
N VAL A 615 17.21 -17.41 -21.39
CA VAL A 615 17.16 -18.51 -22.36
C VAL A 615 17.69 -18.09 -23.73
N LYS A 616 17.50 -16.82 -24.12
CA LYS A 616 17.85 -16.31 -25.45
C LYS A 616 19.30 -15.82 -25.53
N SER A 617 19.70 -14.99 -24.59
CA SER A 617 21.02 -14.34 -24.55
C SER A 617 22.08 -15.14 -23.81
N GLY A 618 21.66 -16.07 -22.93
CA GLY A 618 22.54 -16.80 -22.03
C GLY A 618 23.08 -15.96 -20.86
N LEU A 619 22.74 -14.67 -20.77
CA LEU A 619 23.24 -13.79 -19.71
C LEU A 619 22.56 -14.09 -18.36
N LYS A 620 23.32 -13.95 -17.26
CA LYS A 620 22.75 -13.94 -15.91
C LYS A 620 21.91 -12.68 -15.76
N VAL A 621 20.60 -12.81 -15.59
CA VAL A 621 19.66 -11.67 -15.50
C VAL A 621 19.23 -11.37 -14.08
N ALA A 622 19.28 -12.37 -13.21
CA ALA A 622 19.02 -12.19 -11.79
C ALA A 622 19.73 -13.26 -10.95
N GLU A 623 19.81 -12.97 -9.66
CA GLU A 623 20.16 -13.89 -8.60
C GLU A 623 19.25 -13.61 -7.40
N SER A 624 18.78 -14.66 -6.74
CA SER A 624 18.02 -14.53 -5.50
C SER A 624 18.67 -15.32 -4.38
N LYS A 625 18.74 -14.75 -3.18
CA LYS A 625 19.33 -15.39 -2.01
C LYS A 625 18.41 -15.29 -0.80
N VAL A 626 18.14 -16.43 -0.18
CA VAL A 626 17.32 -16.51 1.04
C VAL A 626 18.20 -16.21 2.26
N ARG A 627 17.87 -15.15 3.01
CA ARG A 627 18.54 -14.78 4.27
C ARG A 627 17.59 -14.97 5.45
N GLU A 628 18.14 -15.31 6.60
CA GLU A 628 17.41 -15.33 7.87
C GLU A 628 17.83 -14.13 8.70
N GLN A 629 16.88 -13.26 9.04
CA GLN A 629 17.11 -12.06 9.84
C GLN A 629 16.00 -11.94 10.89
N GLY A 630 16.36 -11.84 12.17
CA GLY A 630 15.40 -11.67 13.26
C GLY A 630 14.38 -12.80 13.41
N GLY A 631 14.72 -14.04 13.00
CA GLY A 631 13.80 -15.19 13.02
C GLY A 631 12.81 -15.26 11.85
N GLN A 632 12.93 -14.36 10.86
CA GLN A 632 12.16 -14.38 9.62
C GLN A 632 13.07 -14.65 8.42
N SER A 633 12.54 -15.41 7.45
CA SER A 633 13.22 -15.67 6.18
C SER A 633 12.82 -14.63 5.15
N MET A 634 13.80 -13.97 4.53
CA MET A 634 13.63 -12.93 3.52
C MET A 634 14.43 -13.28 2.27
N THR A 635 13.82 -13.17 1.09
CA THR A 635 14.51 -13.39 -0.20
C THR A 635 15.02 -12.06 -0.73
N GLN A 636 16.34 -11.93 -0.84
CA GLN A 636 17.01 -10.81 -1.49
C GLN A 636 17.15 -11.12 -2.98
N ILE A 637 16.67 -10.23 -3.86
CA ILE A 637 16.83 -10.36 -5.32
C ILE A 637 17.78 -9.27 -5.82
N THR A 638 18.71 -9.69 -6.68
CA THR A 638 19.64 -8.83 -7.43
C THR A 638 19.39 -9.03 -8.92
N ASN A 639 19.03 -7.98 -9.64
CA ASN A 639 18.88 -8.01 -11.10
C ASN A 639 20.13 -7.42 -11.76
N PHE A 640 20.51 -7.98 -12.91
CA PHE A 640 21.67 -7.57 -13.70
C PHE A 640 21.22 -7.13 -15.08
N ASN A 641 21.52 -5.88 -15.44
CA ASN A 641 21.10 -5.25 -16.70
C ASN A 641 22.29 -4.53 -17.36
N ASP A 642 22.07 -4.09 -18.60
CA ASP A 642 23.00 -3.27 -19.38
C ASP A 642 24.42 -3.88 -19.47
N TYR A 643 24.50 -5.13 -19.93
CA TYR A 643 25.79 -5.81 -20.11
C TYR A 643 26.62 -5.12 -21.21
N LYS A 644 27.84 -4.68 -20.88
CA LYS A 644 28.80 -4.11 -21.83
C LYS A 644 30.15 -4.80 -21.74
N GLU A 645 30.88 -4.81 -22.84
CA GLU A 645 32.19 -5.43 -22.94
C GLU A 645 33.29 -4.55 -22.31
N VAL A 646 34.10 -5.17 -21.44
CA VAL A 646 35.30 -4.58 -20.83
C VAL A 646 36.42 -5.60 -20.98
N LYS A 647 37.50 -5.25 -21.69
CA LYS A 647 38.66 -6.14 -21.96
C LYS A 647 38.26 -7.55 -22.43
N GLY A 648 37.28 -7.65 -23.34
CA GLY A 648 36.82 -8.92 -23.89
C GLY A 648 35.90 -9.74 -22.97
N VAL A 649 35.44 -9.17 -21.85
CA VAL A 649 34.45 -9.79 -20.95
C VAL A 649 33.25 -8.86 -20.76
N LYS A 650 32.02 -9.35 -20.97
CA LYS A 650 30.80 -8.60 -20.69
C LYS A 650 30.47 -8.62 -19.20
N VAL A 651 30.17 -7.44 -18.68
CA VAL A 651 29.84 -7.21 -17.27
C VAL A 651 28.63 -6.28 -17.18
N PRO A 652 27.77 -6.41 -16.15
CA PRO A 652 26.58 -5.58 -16.00
C PRO A 652 26.95 -4.15 -15.59
N PHE A 653 26.48 -3.15 -16.35
CA PHE A 653 26.62 -1.73 -15.98
C PHE A 653 25.45 -1.22 -15.13
N ASN A 654 24.40 -2.03 -14.97
CA ASN A 654 23.30 -1.72 -14.08
C ASN A 654 22.98 -2.92 -13.19
N ILE A 655 22.95 -2.69 -11.88
CA ILE A 655 22.62 -3.71 -10.88
C ILE A 655 21.54 -3.17 -9.98
N VAL A 656 20.40 -3.86 -9.90
CA VAL A 656 19.27 -3.47 -9.04
C VAL A 656 19.15 -4.47 -7.89
N GLN A 657 19.36 -4.02 -6.64
CA GLN A 657 19.31 -4.87 -5.46
C GLN A 657 18.20 -4.44 -4.50
N ASN A 658 17.48 -5.40 -3.91
CA ASN A 658 16.53 -5.11 -2.84
C ASN A 658 17.11 -5.52 -1.47
N VAL A 659 17.47 -4.53 -0.64
CA VAL A 659 18.04 -4.71 0.71
C VAL A 659 17.09 -4.21 1.81
N GLY A 660 15.78 -4.22 1.55
CA GLY A 660 14.75 -3.54 2.35
C GLY A 660 14.26 -2.23 1.72
N PHE A 661 15.02 -1.72 0.74
CA PHE A 661 14.65 -0.72 -0.26
C PHE A 661 15.40 -1.04 -1.56
N GLU A 662 14.92 -0.51 -2.68
CA GLU A 662 15.54 -0.72 -3.99
C GLU A 662 16.79 0.16 -4.15
N LEU A 663 17.90 -0.48 -4.53
CA LEU A 663 19.16 0.15 -4.90
C LEU A 663 19.36 -0.04 -6.41
N ASP A 664 19.05 0.99 -7.20
CA ASP A 664 19.38 1.05 -8.63
C ASP A 664 20.81 1.57 -8.80
N ILE A 665 21.78 0.66 -8.91
CA ILE A 665 23.22 0.99 -8.99
C ILE A 665 23.63 1.08 -10.45
N LYS A 666 24.04 2.28 -10.86
CA LYS A 666 24.57 2.55 -12.20
C LYS A 666 26.09 2.63 -12.14
N MET A 667 26.76 1.74 -12.86
CA MET A 667 28.21 1.68 -12.92
C MET A 667 28.75 2.82 -13.78
N SER A 668 29.69 3.57 -13.22
CA SER A 668 30.42 4.62 -13.93
C SER A 668 31.75 4.11 -14.50
N ASP A 669 32.37 3.13 -13.85
CA ASP A 669 33.66 2.56 -14.25
C ASP A 669 33.75 1.09 -13.84
N ILE A 670 34.21 0.23 -14.76
CA ILE A 670 34.51 -1.17 -14.48
C ILE A 670 35.89 -1.50 -15.06
N LYS A 671 36.75 -2.09 -14.24
CA LYS A 671 38.13 -2.44 -14.60
C LYS A 671 38.40 -3.92 -14.34
N ILE A 672 39.06 -4.55 -15.30
CA ILE A 672 39.54 -5.94 -15.21
C ILE A 672 41.06 -5.94 -15.17
N ASN A 673 41.63 -6.69 -14.22
CA ASN A 673 43.07 -6.79 -13.95
C ASN A 673 43.74 -5.46 -13.56
N GLU A 674 42.96 -4.48 -13.10
CA GLU A 674 43.39 -3.14 -12.71
C GLU A 674 42.55 -2.62 -11.54
N GLY A 675 43.07 -1.65 -10.78
CA GLY A 675 42.31 -0.96 -9.73
C GLY A 675 42.08 -1.74 -8.44
N VAL A 676 42.73 -2.90 -8.27
CA VAL A 676 42.63 -3.77 -7.09
C VAL A 676 44.03 -4.03 -6.52
N SER A 677 44.18 -3.87 -5.21
CA SER A 677 45.41 -4.08 -4.44
C SER A 677 45.12 -4.82 -3.13
N ASP A 678 46.12 -5.45 -2.51
CA ASP A 678 45.93 -6.16 -1.24
C ASP A 678 45.48 -5.25 -0.08
N ALA A 679 45.75 -3.95 -0.17
CA ALA A 679 45.32 -2.94 0.80
C ALA A 679 43.79 -2.71 0.77
N ASP A 680 43.13 -2.98 -0.36
CA ASP A 680 41.68 -2.77 -0.51
C ASP A 680 40.85 -3.75 0.36
N PHE A 681 41.45 -4.85 0.79
CA PHE A 681 40.79 -5.94 1.53
C PHE A 681 41.10 -5.97 3.03
N GLN A 682 41.76 -4.93 3.56
CA GLN A 682 42.09 -4.84 4.98
C GLN A 682 40.92 -4.30 5.81
#